data_AF-A0A914W8K2-F1
#
_entry.id   AF-A0A914W8K2-F1
#
_cell.length_a   1.000
_cell.length_b   1.000
_cell.length_c   1.000
_cell.angle_alpha   90.00
_cell.angle_beta   90.00
_cell.angle_gamma   90.00
#
_symmetry.space_group_name_H-M   'P 1'
#
loop_
_entity.id
_entity.type
_entity.pdbx_description
1 polymer ?
#
loop_
_entity_poly.entity_id
_entity_poly.type
_entity_poly.pdbx_seq_one_letter_code
_entity_poly.pdbx_strand_id
1 'polypeptide(L)'
;MLQHYYHMSYFFAFFVAIAMVDGCFESKVVDAIFQNYRKTVRPVLQQNLTLDIQYELKVYNIISIDEPDQFVTFLLWTVRTWKDQFLTWDPKDFDGCTSVKVTSDQIWLPDIYFLNTLDIESISLTDTDYIDLSYDGQIRQPRKFKAQLSCVMAIGDFPFDTQNCPITVGLWAYNYSEVILHLRYPVVALASYNGDPNFAPIMGNNCEFETVSFTGVEVKNTVGLFSFSELHYTIGLMRRPAYYIYVILVPSYLLTSLCIIGIFTPNANINERNERVTLGLTTLLSMAVILNIVADQMPKGKEGLPLLESYKILIYSPTLGHSHVNFMGKIADTLLDAGHEVLVYVPVLDPDVRTNGTKRAPVLRVDVMDDPTLLKNHPLKLNPFNDNFDILSDDCTNILVEGYAQVCSGQLSNKALMKTLRDHHFEIAITELFGYCAFGLFKLLGIPTYILTSALPMTEIIGDVFGVPQPLSYVPGIFGSLTDEMSYKERAMNVITSGNWRGMQKQLLDRENDIFHRYYGSDFPSLDDLAKKSALAFVNADEFFELPRPITHRIIYVGGIGVQNAQKLSNEVTKIVDASDKGVILLSFGSLANSSLLPIKKKLAILRTMANFSKYTFIWKYERPEDDVELFANYSNVYPMKWVPQVDLLNHPKVKVFITHGGMNSLTEAITSGTPTIAIPLFGDQDHNVAVAVKRGVSVFVSNRNIDSESLTVALQEVLQNEKYELNAKRLAQMIAKKPIKPKDLIVKWTEFVAEFQDLSNLDIAGRDFSFVKYFLIDIFAPLLVITILFAFLAFKLGLAILRRVSRVISSKEKSL
;
A
#
# COMPACT_ATOMS: atom_id res chain seq x y z
N MET A 1 -79.62 -47.87 -14.83
CA MET A 1 -80.83 -48.39 -14.18
C MET A 1 -81.49 -47.21 -13.48
N LEU A 2 -82.65 -46.78 -13.98
CA LEU A 2 -83.71 -45.92 -13.36
C LEU A 2 -83.31 -44.47 -12.94
N GLN A 3 -83.85 -43.41 -13.57
CA GLN A 3 -85.17 -42.76 -13.31
C GLN A 3 -85.31 -42.30 -11.84
N HIS A 4 -85.83 -41.15 -11.44
CA HIS A 4 -86.58 -40.04 -12.06
C HIS A 4 -86.86 -39.02 -10.93
N TYR A 5 -86.82 -37.72 -11.26
CA TYR A 5 -87.80 -36.66 -10.88
C TYR A 5 -88.09 -36.26 -9.43
N TYR A 6 -88.52 -34.99 -9.35
CA TYR A 6 -89.23 -34.26 -8.28
C TYR A 6 -88.35 -33.37 -7.39
N HIS A 7 -88.65 -32.09 -7.14
CA HIS A 7 -89.74 -31.17 -7.48
C HIS A 7 -89.15 -29.74 -7.32
N MET A 8 -89.35 -28.84 -8.28
CA MET A 8 -90.23 -27.67 -8.18
C MET A 8 -90.25 -26.87 -6.86
N SER A 9 -90.22 -25.55 -7.09
CA SER A 9 -90.85 -24.47 -6.29
C SER A 9 -90.18 -24.04 -4.98
N TYR A 10 -89.10 -23.27 -5.11
CA TYR A 10 -88.95 -22.00 -4.39
C TYR A 10 -88.39 -20.93 -5.33
N PHE A 11 -89.17 -20.64 -6.39
CA PHE A 11 -89.09 -19.38 -7.10
C PHE A 11 -90.04 -18.40 -6.37
N PHE A 12 -89.55 -17.19 -6.08
CA PHE A 12 -90.26 -16.06 -5.47
C PHE A 12 -90.45 -16.06 -3.94
N ALA A 13 -89.42 -15.62 -3.22
CA ALA A 13 -89.48 -14.39 -2.42
C ALA A 13 -88.15 -14.14 -1.70
N PHE A 14 -87.19 -13.48 -2.36
CA PHE A 14 -86.34 -12.47 -1.72
C PHE A 14 -85.60 -11.65 -2.80
N PHE A 15 -86.36 -10.88 -3.56
CA PHE A 15 -85.83 -9.62 -4.09
C PHE A 15 -85.67 -8.69 -2.88
N VAL A 16 -84.46 -8.60 -2.30
CA VAL A 16 -83.79 -7.39 -1.78
C VAL A 16 -82.39 -7.84 -1.34
N ALA A 17 -81.49 -7.91 -2.31
CA ALA A 17 -80.07 -7.59 -2.20
C ALA A 17 -79.46 -7.92 -3.58
N ILE A 18 -79.64 -7.01 -4.55
CA ILE A 18 -78.52 -6.75 -5.45
C ILE A 18 -77.48 -6.09 -4.54
N ALA A 19 -76.76 -6.91 -3.78
CA ALA A 19 -75.40 -6.55 -3.46
C ALA A 19 -74.74 -6.58 -4.82
N MET A 20 -74.48 -5.39 -5.36
CA MET A 20 -73.45 -5.21 -6.34
C MET A 20 -72.28 -6.06 -5.84
N VAL A 21 -71.93 -7.09 -6.61
CA VAL A 21 -70.57 -7.62 -6.47
C VAL A 21 -69.74 -6.48 -7.01
N ASP A 22 -69.34 -5.58 -6.11
CA ASP A 22 -68.37 -4.51 -6.35
C ASP A 22 -67.07 -5.23 -6.75
N GLY A 23 -66.97 -5.53 -8.04
CA GLY A 23 -65.83 -6.17 -8.64
C GLY A 23 -64.92 -5.09 -9.15
N CYS A 24 -63.71 -5.01 -8.59
CA CYS A 24 -62.64 -4.17 -9.10
C CYS A 24 -62.41 -4.46 -10.60
N PHE A 25 -62.71 -3.49 -11.48
CA PHE A 25 -62.40 -3.58 -12.90
C PHE A 25 -61.00 -3.02 -13.17
N GLU A 26 -59.97 -3.86 -13.10
CA GLU A 26 -58.56 -3.46 -13.26
C GLU A 26 -58.31 -2.64 -14.55
N SER A 27 -59.00 -2.96 -15.66
CA SER A 27 -58.82 -2.25 -16.93
C SER A 27 -59.20 -0.76 -16.84
N LYS A 28 -60.24 -0.42 -16.08
CA LYS A 28 -60.67 0.98 -15.89
C LYS A 28 -59.64 1.78 -15.11
N VAL A 29 -59.01 1.15 -14.12
CA VAL A 29 -57.95 1.77 -13.31
C VAL A 29 -56.73 2.02 -14.20
N VAL A 30 -56.28 0.99 -14.95
CA VAL A 30 -55.14 1.09 -15.86
C VAL A 30 -55.35 2.18 -16.92
N ASP A 31 -56.51 2.19 -17.59
CA ASP A 31 -56.84 3.21 -18.59
C ASP A 31 -56.85 4.65 -18.02
N ALA A 32 -57.24 4.82 -16.75
CA ALA A 32 -57.30 6.12 -16.10
C ALA A 32 -55.91 6.62 -15.66
N ILE A 33 -55.12 5.78 -15.00
CA ILE A 33 -53.81 6.19 -14.43
C ILE A 33 -52.74 6.42 -15.51
N PHE A 34 -52.85 5.77 -16.67
CA PHE A 34 -51.83 5.88 -17.73
C PHE A 34 -52.08 7.00 -18.76
N GLN A 35 -53.22 7.68 -18.77
CA GLN A 35 -53.57 8.70 -19.79
C GLN A 35 -52.52 9.81 -19.95
N ASN A 36 -51.87 10.22 -18.86
CA ASN A 36 -50.85 11.28 -18.86
C ASN A 36 -49.51 10.84 -18.27
N TYR A 37 -49.30 9.54 -18.11
CA TYR A 37 -48.09 9.00 -17.51
C TYR A 37 -46.94 8.94 -18.51
N ARG A 38 -45.74 9.35 -18.07
CA ARG A 38 -44.52 9.27 -18.88
C ARG A 38 -43.49 8.40 -18.18
N LYS A 39 -43.32 7.16 -18.66
CA LYS A 39 -42.34 6.19 -18.11
C LYS A 39 -40.87 6.61 -18.19
N THR A 40 -40.54 7.66 -18.95
CA THR A 40 -39.16 8.18 -19.05
C THR A 40 -38.80 9.18 -17.95
N VAL A 41 -39.78 9.60 -17.15
CA VAL A 41 -39.61 10.62 -16.11
C VAL A 41 -39.53 9.94 -14.75
N ARG A 42 -38.52 10.31 -13.94
CA ARG A 42 -38.38 9.83 -12.55
C ARG A 42 -39.66 10.16 -11.77
N PRO A 43 -40.24 9.21 -11.02
CA PRO A 43 -41.61 9.32 -10.52
C PRO A 43 -41.77 10.15 -9.24
N VAL A 44 -41.29 11.40 -9.28
CA VAL A 44 -41.40 12.40 -8.21
C VAL A 44 -42.06 13.68 -8.73
N LEU A 45 -43.01 14.23 -7.98
CA LEU A 45 -43.75 15.45 -8.35
C LEU A 45 -42.85 16.69 -8.38
N GLN A 46 -41.81 16.72 -7.56
CA GLN A 46 -40.83 17.82 -7.50
C GLN A 46 -39.42 17.27 -7.71
N GLN A 47 -38.63 17.95 -8.54
CA GLN A 47 -37.29 17.49 -8.92
C GLN A 47 -36.29 17.44 -7.73
N ASN A 48 -36.51 18.26 -6.69
CA ASN A 48 -35.67 18.30 -5.50
C ASN A 48 -35.92 17.14 -4.52
N LEU A 49 -36.98 16.35 -4.71
CA LEU A 49 -37.24 15.18 -3.87
C LEU A 49 -36.39 14.00 -4.32
N THR A 50 -35.90 13.25 -3.33
CA THR A 50 -35.20 11.99 -3.52
C THR A 50 -36.22 10.86 -3.64
N LEU A 51 -35.94 9.89 -4.51
CA LEU A 51 -36.73 8.67 -4.63
C LEU A 51 -36.05 7.54 -3.86
N ASP A 52 -36.73 7.02 -2.85
CA ASP A 52 -36.26 5.88 -2.07
C ASP A 52 -36.71 4.56 -2.72
N ILE A 53 -35.76 3.66 -2.93
CA ILE A 53 -36.01 2.33 -3.49
C ILE A 53 -35.55 1.29 -2.48
N GLN A 54 -36.50 0.50 -1.99
CA GLN A 54 -36.23 -0.65 -1.15
C GLN A 54 -35.83 -1.84 -2.03
N TYR A 55 -34.65 -2.40 -1.78
CA TYR A 55 -34.10 -3.54 -2.52
C TYR A 55 -33.93 -4.73 -1.59
N GLU A 56 -34.38 -5.88 -2.04
CA GLU A 56 -34.26 -7.17 -1.36
C GLU A 56 -33.58 -8.15 -2.31
N LEU A 57 -32.48 -8.75 -1.86
CA LEU A 57 -31.74 -9.80 -2.58
C LEU A 57 -31.85 -11.12 -1.84
N LYS A 58 -32.22 -12.19 -2.56
CA LYS A 58 -32.21 -13.57 -2.07
C LYS A 58 -31.40 -14.45 -3.02
N VAL A 59 -30.53 -15.30 -2.48
CA VAL A 59 -29.69 -16.22 -3.24
C VAL A 59 -30.39 -17.57 -3.34
N TYR A 60 -31.22 -17.76 -4.36
CA TYR A 60 -32.03 -18.97 -4.48
C TYR A 60 -31.20 -20.25 -4.64
N ASN A 61 -30.13 -20.20 -5.43
CA ASN A 61 -29.21 -21.32 -5.60
C ASN A 61 -27.81 -20.85 -6.08
N ILE A 62 -26.78 -21.66 -5.82
CA ILE A 62 -25.46 -21.54 -6.43
C ILE A 62 -25.37 -22.60 -7.53
N ILE A 63 -25.29 -22.18 -8.79
CA ILE A 63 -25.31 -23.07 -9.95
C ILE A 63 -23.93 -23.70 -10.16
N SER A 64 -22.89 -22.87 -10.19
CA SER A 64 -21.52 -23.30 -10.38
C SER A 64 -20.55 -22.29 -9.80
N ILE A 65 -19.38 -22.77 -9.43
CA ILE A 65 -18.24 -21.99 -8.95
C ILE A 65 -17.09 -22.36 -9.90
N ASP A 66 -16.48 -21.35 -10.52
CA ASP A 66 -15.31 -21.52 -11.38
C ASP A 66 -14.11 -20.90 -10.67
N GLU A 67 -13.29 -21.78 -10.12
CA GLU A 67 -12.17 -21.42 -9.26
C GLU A 67 -10.97 -20.95 -10.08
N PRO A 68 -10.62 -21.61 -11.21
CA PRO A 68 -9.58 -21.11 -12.11
C PRO A 68 -9.85 -19.70 -12.65
N ASP A 69 -11.09 -19.42 -13.06
CA ASP A 69 -11.48 -18.14 -13.67
C ASP A 69 -12.12 -17.14 -12.67
N GLN A 70 -12.20 -17.51 -11.38
CA GLN A 70 -12.61 -16.64 -10.26
C GLN A 70 -14.00 -16.00 -10.39
N PHE A 71 -15.02 -16.80 -10.71
CA PHE A 71 -16.40 -16.34 -10.74
C PHE A 71 -17.38 -17.37 -10.16
N VAL A 72 -18.55 -16.89 -9.74
CA VAL A 72 -19.64 -17.72 -9.24
C VAL A 72 -20.93 -17.41 -9.99
N THR A 73 -21.62 -18.46 -10.41
CA THR A 73 -22.92 -18.35 -11.06
C THR A 73 -24.03 -18.55 -10.03
N PHE A 74 -24.77 -17.49 -9.75
CA PHE A 74 -25.89 -17.49 -8.82
C PHE A 74 -27.24 -17.49 -9.55
N LEU A 75 -28.21 -18.17 -8.95
CA LEU A 75 -29.63 -17.96 -9.23
C LEU A 75 -30.18 -17.01 -8.16
N LEU A 76 -30.43 -15.76 -8.55
CA LEU A 76 -30.83 -14.68 -7.65
C LEU A 76 -32.33 -14.39 -7.80
N TRP A 77 -33.00 -14.10 -6.69
CA TRP A 77 -34.33 -13.51 -6.63
C TRP A 77 -34.20 -12.12 -6.04
N THR A 78 -34.59 -11.09 -6.79
CA THR A 78 -34.61 -9.71 -6.31
C THR A 78 -36.05 -9.22 -6.18
N VAL A 79 -36.32 -8.40 -5.17
CA VAL A 79 -37.58 -7.66 -5.05
C VAL A 79 -37.24 -6.19 -4.87
N ARG A 80 -37.78 -5.36 -5.75
CA ARG A 80 -37.63 -3.91 -5.71
C ARG A 80 -38.96 -3.30 -5.34
N THR A 81 -38.95 -2.31 -4.47
CA THR A 81 -40.15 -1.58 -4.06
C THR A 81 -39.88 -0.09 -4.01
N TRP A 82 -40.65 0.69 -4.76
CA TRP A 82 -40.55 2.15 -4.81
C TRP A 82 -41.94 2.75 -4.94
N LYS A 83 -42.06 4.05 -4.68
CA LYS A 83 -43.33 4.78 -4.78
C LYS A 83 -43.33 5.65 -6.03
N ASP A 84 -44.33 5.44 -6.90
CA ASP A 84 -44.59 6.32 -8.04
C ASP A 84 -45.70 7.31 -7.70
N GLN A 85 -45.33 8.59 -7.58
CA GLN A 85 -46.27 9.64 -7.17
C GLN A 85 -47.29 10.01 -8.27
N PHE A 86 -47.07 9.60 -9.52
CA PHE A 86 -47.97 9.85 -10.63
C PHE A 86 -49.01 8.73 -10.82
N LEU A 87 -48.74 7.53 -10.28
CA LEU A 87 -49.60 6.35 -10.41
C LEU A 87 -50.40 6.10 -9.12
N THR A 88 -51.22 7.08 -8.71
CA THR A 88 -52.09 6.96 -7.53
C THR A 88 -53.57 7.11 -7.92
N TRP A 89 -54.46 6.42 -7.21
CA TRP A 89 -55.91 6.56 -7.38
C TRP A 89 -56.63 6.40 -6.04
N ASP A 90 -57.85 6.95 -5.93
CA ASP A 90 -58.72 6.68 -4.78
C ASP A 90 -59.50 5.38 -5.05
N PRO A 91 -59.35 4.32 -4.23
CA PRO A 91 -60.12 3.08 -4.40
C PRO A 91 -61.64 3.29 -4.45
N LYS A 92 -62.16 4.38 -3.87
CA LYS A 92 -63.60 4.72 -3.91
C LYS A 92 -64.11 5.01 -5.31
N ASP A 93 -63.25 5.53 -6.19
CA ASP A 93 -63.62 5.90 -7.57
C ASP A 93 -63.62 4.68 -8.50
N PHE A 94 -63.09 3.54 -8.04
CA PHE A 94 -62.87 2.34 -8.84
C PHE A 94 -63.30 1.06 -8.10
N ASP A 95 -64.53 1.02 -7.60
CA ASP A 95 -65.16 -0.20 -7.07
C ASP A 95 -64.33 -0.94 -6.00
N GLY A 96 -63.54 -0.21 -5.19
CA GLY A 96 -62.71 -0.78 -4.13
C GLY A 96 -61.37 -1.38 -4.58
N CYS A 97 -60.93 -1.14 -5.82
CA CYS A 97 -59.63 -1.59 -6.33
C CYS A 97 -58.45 -1.07 -5.49
N THR A 98 -57.73 -1.94 -4.78
CA THR A 98 -56.53 -1.57 -4.00
C THR A 98 -55.21 -1.86 -4.71
N SER A 99 -55.20 -2.76 -5.70
CA SER A 99 -53.99 -3.13 -6.44
C SER A 99 -54.35 -3.63 -7.84
N VAL A 100 -53.46 -3.39 -8.81
CA VAL A 100 -53.57 -3.86 -10.19
C VAL A 100 -52.25 -4.45 -10.66
N LYS A 101 -52.29 -5.34 -11.65
CA LYS A 101 -51.08 -5.84 -12.32
C LYS A 101 -50.81 -5.08 -13.60
N VAL A 102 -49.60 -4.54 -13.72
CA VAL A 102 -49.13 -3.81 -14.90
C VAL A 102 -47.88 -4.47 -15.46
N THR A 103 -47.53 -4.19 -16.72
CA THR A 103 -46.30 -4.72 -17.31
C THR A 103 -45.13 -3.75 -17.18
N SER A 104 -43.92 -4.30 -17.10
CA SER A 104 -42.70 -3.52 -16.88
C SER A 104 -42.40 -2.46 -17.96
N ASP A 105 -42.96 -2.60 -19.16
CA ASP A 105 -42.81 -1.66 -20.27
C ASP A 105 -43.75 -0.45 -20.18
N GLN A 106 -44.75 -0.47 -19.30
CA GLN A 106 -45.73 0.61 -19.13
C GLN A 106 -45.31 1.63 -18.05
N ILE A 107 -44.44 1.24 -17.11
CA ILE A 107 -44.03 2.05 -15.96
C ILE A 107 -42.56 2.47 -16.03
N TRP A 108 -42.18 3.50 -15.28
CA TRP A 108 -40.77 3.85 -15.05
C TRP A 108 -40.09 2.75 -14.23
N LEU A 109 -38.90 2.33 -14.63
CA LEU A 109 -38.10 1.33 -13.93
C LEU A 109 -36.75 1.93 -13.50
N PRO A 110 -36.27 1.62 -12.29
CA PRO A 110 -34.94 2.02 -11.86
C PRO A 110 -33.85 1.18 -12.55
N ASP A 111 -32.75 1.83 -12.90
CA ASP A 111 -31.61 1.29 -13.63
C ASP A 111 -30.60 0.58 -12.71
N ILE A 112 -31.08 -0.42 -11.98
CA ILE A 112 -30.27 -1.14 -11.00
C ILE A 112 -29.53 -2.31 -11.66
N TYR A 113 -28.20 -2.29 -11.57
CA TYR A 113 -27.28 -3.28 -12.13
C TYR A 113 -26.48 -4.03 -11.05
N PHE A 114 -26.00 -5.22 -11.41
CA PHE A 114 -24.93 -5.90 -10.67
C PHE A 114 -23.59 -5.39 -11.20
N LEU A 115 -22.85 -4.64 -10.38
CA LEU A 115 -21.63 -3.94 -10.82
C LEU A 115 -20.44 -4.89 -11.05
N ASN A 116 -20.43 -6.06 -10.40
CA ASN A 116 -19.41 -7.09 -10.55
C ASN A 116 -19.86 -8.26 -11.45
N THR A 117 -20.77 -8.01 -12.39
CA THR A 117 -21.29 -9.02 -13.31
C THR A 117 -20.37 -9.26 -14.50
N LEU A 118 -20.20 -10.53 -14.86
CA LEU A 118 -19.55 -10.96 -16.11
C LEU A 118 -20.61 -11.29 -17.18
N ASP A 119 -21.66 -12.00 -16.78
CA ASP A 119 -22.79 -12.37 -17.61
C ASP A 119 -24.08 -12.37 -16.79
N ILE A 120 -25.22 -12.04 -17.41
CA ILE A 120 -26.52 -12.04 -16.75
C ILE A 120 -27.65 -12.41 -17.70
N GLU A 121 -28.47 -13.36 -17.26
CA GLU A 121 -29.64 -13.85 -17.99
C GLU A 121 -30.88 -13.70 -17.09
N SER A 122 -31.90 -12.99 -17.56
CA SER A 122 -33.18 -12.90 -16.85
C SER A 122 -34.00 -14.15 -17.10
N ILE A 123 -34.47 -14.81 -16.05
CA ILE A 123 -35.28 -16.03 -16.15
C ILE A 123 -36.75 -15.67 -16.01
N SER A 124 -37.47 -15.62 -17.14
CA SER A 124 -38.92 -15.50 -17.18
C SER A 124 -39.54 -16.66 -17.97
N LEU A 125 -40.69 -17.16 -17.51
CA LEU A 125 -41.46 -18.19 -18.20
C LEU A 125 -42.39 -17.60 -19.28
N THR A 126 -42.60 -16.29 -19.25
CA THR A 126 -43.46 -15.53 -20.16
C THR A 126 -42.74 -14.26 -20.63
N ASP A 127 -42.95 -13.83 -21.88
CA ASP A 127 -42.37 -12.58 -22.40
C ASP A 127 -42.87 -11.33 -21.66
N THR A 128 -43.95 -11.46 -20.88
CA THR A 128 -44.54 -10.39 -20.07
C THR A 128 -44.03 -10.42 -18.62
N ASP A 129 -43.35 -9.35 -18.21
CA ASP A 129 -42.91 -9.13 -16.82
C ASP A 129 -43.96 -8.33 -16.05
N TYR A 130 -44.73 -9.02 -15.21
CA TYR A 130 -45.81 -8.43 -14.42
C TYR A 130 -45.29 -7.79 -13.12
N ILE A 131 -45.86 -6.63 -12.80
CA ILE A 131 -45.51 -5.81 -11.65
C ILE A 131 -46.77 -5.52 -10.84
N ASP A 132 -46.67 -5.61 -9.51
CA ASP A 132 -47.77 -5.28 -8.61
C ASP A 132 -47.76 -3.76 -8.33
N LEU A 133 -48.83 -3.06 -8.70
CA LEU A 133 -49.03 -1.63 -8.41
C LEU A 133 -50.19 -1.45 -7.43
N SER A 134 -49.95 -0.72 -6.34
CA SER A 134 -50.94 -0.43 -5.29
C SER A 134 -51.55 0.97 -5.45
N TYR A 135 -52.75 1.18 -4.90
CA TYR A 135 -53.51 2.44 -5.05
C TYR A 135 -52.78 3.69 -4.56
N ASP A 136 -51.88 3.52 -3.59
CA ASP A 136 -51.06 4.57 -3.01
C ASP A 136 -49.79 4.87 -3.83
N GLY A 137 -49.62 4.22 -4.99
CA GLY A 137 -48.47 4.35 -5.88
C GLY A 137 -47.30 3.46 -5.49
N GLN A 138 -47.42 2.57 -4.51
CA GLN A 138 -46.37 1.60 -4.22
C GLN A 138 -46.30 0.55 -5.32
N ILE A 139 -45.11 0.40 -5.91
CA ILE A 139 -44.79 -0.57 -6.93
C ILE A 139 -43.90 -1.64 -6.31
N ARG A 140 -44.20 -2.91 -6.59
CA ARG A 140 -43.39 -4.06 -6.19
C ARG A 140 -43.08 -4.93 -7.40
N GLN A 141 -41.79 -5.05 -7.72
CA GLN A 141 -41.29 -5.83 -8.85
C GLN A 141 -40.39 -6.98 -8.35
N PRO A 142 -40.86 -8.24 -8.38
CA PRO A 142 -40.00 -9.41 -8.19
C PRO A 142 -39.36 -9.84 -9.51
N ARG A 143 -38.06 -10.13 -9.52
CA ARG A 143 -37.36 -10.69 -10.69
C ARG A 143 -36.36 -11.78 -10.33
N LYS A 144 -36.19 -12.76 -11.22
CA LYS A 144 -35.18 -13.82 -11.10
C LYS A 144 -34.10 -13.66 -12.16
N PHE A 145 -32.85 -13.82 -11.73
CA PHE A 145 -31.68 -13.68 -12.58
C PHE A 145 -30.77 -14.89 -12.41
N LYS A 146 -30.21 -15.38 -13.50
CA LYS A 146 -28.98 -16.17 -13.48
C LYS A 146 -27.84 -15.17 -13.71
N ALA A 147 -27.05 -14.92 -12.68
CA ALA A 147 -25.98 -13.93 -12.71
C ALA A 147 -24.63 -14.60 -12.46
N GLN A 148 -23.69 -14.42 -13.39
CA GLN A 148 -22.30 -14.80 -13.22
C GLN A 148 -21.56 -13.58 -12.67
N LEU A 149 -21.08 -13.68 -11.43
CA LEU A 149 -20.46 -12.58 -10.70
C LEU A 149 -19.00 -12.91 -10.39
N SER A 150 -18.12 -11.91 -10.52
CA SER A 150 -16.71 -12.06 -10.14
C SER A 150 -16.57 -12.27 -8.63
N CYS A 151 -15.79 -13.27 -8.24
CA CYS A 151 -15.44 -13.58 -6.86
C CYS A 151 -13.97 -14.01 -6.79
N VAL A 152 -13.13 -13.13 -6.27
CA VAL A 152 -11.72 -13.45 -6.02
C VAL A 152 -11.64 -14.43 -4.85
N MET A 153 -11.11 -15.63 -5.12
CA MET A 153 -11.08 -16.72 -4.14
C MET A 153 -9.75 -16.76 -3.39
N ALA A 154 -9.83 -16.90 -2.06
CA ALA A 154 -8.71 -17.10 -1.15
C ALA A 154 -8.54 -18.60 -0.86
N ILE A 155 -7.67 -19.27 -1.61
CA ILE A 155 -7.43 -20.74 -1.52
C ILE A 155 -6.22 -21.13 -0.63
N GLY A 156 -5.76 -20.22 0.24
CA GLY A 156 -4.61 -20.45 1.12
C GLY A 156 -4.78 -21.64 2.07
N ASP A 157 -5.98 -21.82 2.64
CA ASP A 157 -6.30 -22.89 3.59
C ASP A 157 -6.95 -24.12 2.93
N PHE A 158 -6.79 -24.31 1.62
CA PHE A 158 -7.41 -25.42 0.90
C PHE A 158 -7.10 -26.79 1.54
N PRO A 159 -8.08 -27.70 1.74
CA PRO A 159 -9.51 -27.61 1.35
C PRO A 159 -10.45 -27.12 2.48
N PHE A 160 -9.91 -26.48 3.52
CA PHE A 160 -10.66 -25.93 4.66
C PHE A 160 -10.96 -24.43 4.50
N ASP A 161 -10.82 -23.93 3.28
CA ASP A 161 -10.95 -22.53 2.90
C ASP A 161 -12.38 -22.00 3.02
N THR A 162 -12.48 -20.69 3.29
CA THR A 162 -13.74 -19.93 3.28
C THR A 162 -13.63 -18.77 2.30
N GLN A 163 -14.60 -18.68 1.39
CA GLN A 163 -14.64 -17.70 0.32
C GLN A 163 -15.65 -16.59 0.63
N ASN A 164 -15.23 -15.33 0.48
CA ASN A 164 -16.11 -14.17 0.67
C ASN A 164 -16.42 -13.54 -0.70
N CYS A 165 -17.56 -13.89 -1.28
CA CYS A 165 -17.93 -13.41 -2.60
C CYS A 165 -18.81 -12.15 -2.49
N PRO A 166 -18.38 -11.00 -3.04
CA PRO A 166 -19.22 -9.80 -3.07
C PRO A 166 -20.30 -9.90 -4.15
N ILE A 167 -21.46 -9.32 -3.88
CA ILE A 167 -22.54 -9.06 -4.84
C ILE A 167 -22.86 -7.58 -4.73
N THR A 168 -22.37 -6.79 -5.66
CA THR A 168 -22.51 -5.34 -5.64
C THR A 168 -23.65 -4.91 -6.54
N VAL A 169 -24.64 -4.24 -5.96
CA VAL A 169 -25.81 -3.71 -6.68
C VAL A 169 -25.76 -2.19 -6.65
N GLY A 170 -25.96 -1.53 -7.78
CA GLY A 170 -25.88 -0.06 -7.84
C GLY A 170 -26.72 0.55 -8.96
N LEU A 171 -26.88 1.87 -8.88
CA LEU A 171 -27.49 2.70 -9.92
C LEU A 171 -26.42 3.29 -10.84
N TRP A 172 -26.71 3.43 -12.13
CA TRP A 172 -25.74 3.95 -13.11
C TRP A 172 -26.03 5.40 -13.55
N ALA A 173 -27.29 5.75 -13.72
CA ALA A 173 -27.75 7.00 -14.33
C ALA A 173 -28.10 8.10 -13.32
N TYR A 174 -28.37 7.75 -12.06
CA TYR A 174 -28.86 8.69 -11.04
C TYR A 174 -27.85 8.95 -9.94
N ASN A 175 -27.77 10.21 -9.50
CA ASN A 175 -26.98 10.59 -8.34
C ASN A 175 -27.67 10.21 -7.02
N TYR A 176 -26.87 10.13 -5.96
CA TYR A 176 -27.30 9.84 -4.59
C TYR A 176 -28.35 10.83 -4.07
N SER A 177 -28.35 12.08 -4.53
CA SER A 177 -29.38 13.07 -4.18
C SER A 177 -30.72 12.82 -4.88
N GLU A 178 -30.70 12.07 -6.00
CA GLU A 178 -31.87 11.83 -6.83
C GLU A 178 -32.56 10.51 -6.48
N VAL A 179 -31.79 9.44 -6.31
CA VAL A 179 -32.31 8.10 -6.00
C VAL A 179 -31.40 7.42 -4.99
N ILE A 180 -31.99 6.86 -3.94
CA ILE A 180 -31.27 6.12 -2.90
C ILE A 180 -31.79 4.68 -2.86
N LEU A 181 -30.85 3.73 -2.85
CA LEU A 181 -31.11 2.32 -2.60
C LEU A 181 -31.01 2.05 -1.10
N HIS A 182 -32.05 1.44 -0.57
CA HIS A 182 -32.12 0.98 0.81
C HIS A 182 -32.27 -0.53 0.88
N LEU A 183 -31.63 -1.13 1.88
CA LEU A 183 -31.86 -2.53 2.23
C LEU A 183 -33.25 -2.64 2.85
N ARG A 184 -34.10 -3.49 2.26
CA ARG A 184 -35.43 -3.74 2.82
C ARG A 184 -35.37 -4.28 4.26
N TYR A 185 -34.33 -5.04 4.58
CA TYR A 185 -34.07 -5.59 5.91
C TYR A 185 -32.57 -5.46 6.23
N PRO A 186 -32.18 -5.14 7.48
CA PRO A 186 -30.78 -5.22 7.88
C PRO A 186 -30.31 -6.67 7.80
N VAL A 187 -29.39 -6.96 6.87
CA VAL A 187 -28.93 -8.32 6.60
C VAL A 187 -27.71 -8.60 7.48
N VAL A 188 -27.94 -9.21 8.65
CA VAL A 188 -26.90 -9.86 9.47
C VAL A 188 -27.41 -11.24 9.83
N ALA A 189 -27.28 -12.20 8.91
CA ALA A 189 -27.57 -13.59 9.19
C ALA A 189 -26.26 -14.35 9.42
N LEU A 190 -25.93 -14.58 10.70
CA LEU A 190 -25.01 -15.65 11.08
C LEU A 190 -25.80 -16.97 11.01
N ALA A 191 -25.20 -18.02 10.44
CA ALA A 191 -25.79 -19.35 10.28
C ALA A 191 -26.09 -20.04 11.63
N SER A 192 -27.07 -19.55 12.35
CA SER A 192 -27.78 -20.24 13.43
C SER A 192 -29.18 -19.66 13.50
N TYR A 193 -30.12 -20.28 12.77
CA TYR A 193 -31.51 -19.83 12.74
C TYR A 193 -32.46 -20.93 13.23
N ASN A 194 -33.08 -20.65 14.37
CA ASN A 194 -34.16 -21.41 15.00
C ASN A 194 -35.48 -21.18 14.24
N GLY A 195 -35.70 -21.91 13.15
CA GLY A 195 -37.03 -22.42 12.78
C GLY A 195 -38.16 -21.45 12.41
N ASP A 196 -37.96 -20.16 12.11
CA ASP A 196 -39.03 -19.30 11.53
C ASP A 196 -39.08 -19.47 9.99
N PRO A 197 -40.17 -20.02 9.42
CA PRO A 197 -40.32 -20.23 7.98
C PRO A 197 -40.44 -18.93 7.16
N ASN A 198 -40.69 -17.77 7.77
CA ASN A 198 -40.77 -16.47 7.07
C ASN A 198 -39.41 -15.76 6.95
N PHE A 199 -38.40 -16.24 7.68
CA PHE A 199 -37.06 -15.66 7.77
C PHE A 199 -35.96 -16.61 7.29
N ALA A 200 -36.30 -17.62 6.49
CA ALA A 200 -35.28 -18.38 5.78
C ALA A 200 -34.72 -17.52 4.64
N PRO A 201 -33.47 -17.00 4.70
CA PRO A 201 -32.74 -16.79 3.47
C PRO A 201 -32.68 -18.18 2.84
N ILE A 202 -33.32 -18.34 1.68
CA ILE A 202 -32.99 -19.45 0.79
C ILE A 202 -31.49 -19.25 0.57
N MET A 203 -30.66 -20.02 1.26
CA MET A 203 -29.21 -19.98 1.14
C MET A 203 -28.89 -21.09 0.15
N GLY A 204 -28.48 -20.71 -1.06
CA GLY A 204 -28.03 -21.66 -2.06
C GLY A 204 -26.85 -22.45 -1.51
N ASN A 205 -27.10 -23.67 -1.03
CA ASN A 205 -26.03 -24.64 -0.79
C ASN A 205 -25.90 -25.49 -2.06
N ASN A 206 -24.67 -25.79 -2.45
CA ASN A 206 -24.42 -26.80 -3.47
C ASN A 206 -23.70 -28.02 -2.84
N CYS A 207 -23.32 -29.00 -3.67
CA CYS A 207 -22.65 -30.20 -3.19
C CYS A 207 -21.23 -29.97 -2.65
N GLU A 208 -20.63 -28.82 -2.94
CA GLU A 208 -19.21 -28.54 -2.73
C GLU A 208 -18.96 -27.47 -1.66
N PHE A 209 -19.85 -26.47 -1.56
CA PHE A 209 -19.78 -25.35 -0.64
C PHE A 209 -21.09 -25.19 0.13
N GLU A 210 -20.96 -24.73 1.38
CA GLU A 210 -22.08 -24.32 2.21
C GLU A 210 -22.01 -22.84 2.55
N THR A 211 -23.17 -22.18 2.55
CA THR A 211 -23.26 -20.77 2.91
C THR A 211 -23.19 -20.63 4.43
N VAL A 212 -22.19 -19.92 4.93
CA VAL A 212 -21.97 -19.69 6.38
C VAL A 212 -22.36 -18.29 6.84
N SER A 213 -22.37 -17.32 5.92
CA SER A 213 -22.78 -15.95 6.21
C SER A 213 -23.40 -15.28 5.00
N PHE A 214 -24.32 -14.36 5.25
CA PHE A 214 -24.83 -13.43 4.26
C PHE A 214 -25.04 -12.08 4.94
N THR A 215 -24.33 -11.07 4.46
CA THR A 215 -24.38 -9.70 4.99
C THR A 215 -24.70 -8.71 3.89
N GLY A 216 -25.29 -7.58 4.26
CA GLY A 216 -25.63 -6.50 3.33
C GLY A 216 -25.42 -5.15 3.98
N VAL A 217 -24.75 -4.23 3.29
CA VAL A 217 -24.51 -2.86 3.74
C VAL A 217 -24.87 -1.85 2.65
N GLU A 218 -25.41 -0.70 3.08
CA GLU A 218 -25.68 0.44 2.21
C GLU A 218 -24.42 1.30 2.09
N VAL A 219 -24.01 1.62 0.86
CA VAL A 219 -22.77 2.33 0.58
C VAL A 219 -23.06 3.55 -0.30
N LYS A 220 -22.54 4.70 0.11
CA LYS A 220 -22.49 5.90 -0.74
C LYS A 220 -21.13 5.94 -1.43
N ASN A 221 -21.06 5.50 -2.67
CA ASN A 221 -19.84 5.56 -3.47
C ASN A 221 -19.70 6.96 -4.10
N THR A 222 -18.48 7.52 -4.11
CA THR A 222 -18.23 8.86 -4.67
C THR A 222 -17.07 8.79 -5.65
N VAL A 223 -17.37 9.10 -6.92
CA VAL A 223 -16.40 9.11 -8.02
C VAL A 223 -16.35 10.52 -8.60
N GLY A 224 -15.32 11.28 -8.23
CA GLY A 224 -15.18 12.68 -8.61
C GLY A 224 -16.25 13.56 -7.96
N LEU A 225 -17.08 14.21 -8.78
CA LEU A 225 -18.18 15.08 -8.33
C LEU A 225 -19.52 14.34 -8.19
N PHE A 226 -19.58 13.07 -8.60
CA PHE A 226 -20.80 12.28 -8.59
C PHE A 226 -20.78 11.30 -7.42
N SER A 227 -21.89 11.22 -6.71
CA SER A 227 -22.11 10.19 -5.69
C SER A 227 -23.24 9.29 -6.16
N PHE A 228 -23.09 7.99 -5.97
CA PHE A 228 -24.08 6.97 -6.35
C PHE A 228 -24.44 6.15 -5.11
N SER A 229 -25.66 5.61 -5.11
CA SER A 229 -26.10 4.69 -4.07
C SER A 229 -25.82 3.25 -4.52
N GLU A 230 -25.13 2.49 -3.67
CA GLU A 230 -24.78 1.09 -3.88
C GLU A 230 -25.18 0.26 -2.66
N LEU A 231 -25.49 -1.02 -2.90
CA LEU A 231 -25.70 -2.04 -1.89
C LEU A 231 -24.64 -3.11 -2.07
N HIS A 232 -23.84 -3.33 -1.03
CA HIS A 232 -22.79 -4.34 -1.03
C HIS A 232 -23.27 -5.53 -0.21
N TYR A 233 -23.57 -6.63 -0.89
CA TYR A 233 -23.85 -7.90 -0.22
C TYR A 233 -22.57 -8.76 -0.22
N THR A 234 -22.32 -9.48 0.86
CA THR A 234 -21.21 -10.45 0.92
C THR A 234 -21.75 -11.80 1.34
N ILE A 235 -21.50 -12.82 0.53
CA ILE A 235 -21.81 -14.22 0.85
C ILE A 235 -20.53 -14.94 1.25
N GLY A 236 -20.53 -15.52 2.46
CA GLY A 236 -19.47 -16.39 2.94
C GLY A 236 -19.78 -17.84 2.59
N LEU A 237 -18.89 -18.50 1.85
CA LEU A 237 -19.02 -19.87 1.38
C LEU A 237 -17.88 -20.72 1.97
N MET A 238 -18.19 -21.74 2.76
CA MET A 238 -17.20 -22.68 3.29
C MET A 238 -17.17 -23.95 2.46
N ARG A 239 -15.97 -24.41 2.07
CA ARG A 239 -15.81 -25.65 1.29
C ARG A 239 -16.09 -26.89 2.15
N ARG A 240 -16.64 -27.94 1.53
CA ARG A 240 -16.77 -29.28 2.13
C ARG A 240 -15.48 -30.07 1.88
N PRO A 241 -14.61 -30.28 2.89
CA PRO A 241 -13.27 -30.82 2.66
C PRO A 241 -13.23 -32.32 2.38
N ALA A 242 -14.31 -33.06 2.68
CA ALA A 242 -14.31 -34.52 2.70
C ALA A 242 -13.85 -35.15 1.37
N TYR A 243 -14.36 -34.65 0.23
CA TYR A 243 -13.98 -35.16 -1.09
C TYR A 243 -12.47 -35.00 -1.33
N TYR A 244 -11.93 -33.81 -1.09
CA TYR A 244 -10.51 -33.51 -1.28
C TYR A 244 -9.61 -34.31 -0.32
N ILE A 245 -10.05 -34.51 0.92
CA ILE A 245 -9.31 -35.34 1.88
C ILE A 245 -9.20 -36.79 1.37
N TYR A 246 -10.32 -37.41 1.00
CA TYR A 246 -10.33 -38.85 0.66
C TYR A 246 -9.83 -39.15 -0.76
N VAL A 247 -10.01 -38.22 -1.71
CA VAL A 247 -9.65 -38.43 -3.12
C VAL A 247 -8.28 -37.87 -3.46
N ILE A 248 -7.83 -36.79 -2.79
CA ILE A 248 -6.57 -36.13 -3.11
C ILE A 248 -5.55 -36.37 -2.00
N LEU A 249 -5.82 -35.97 -0.76
CA LEU A 249 -4.81 -35.97 0.32
C LEU A 249 -4.42 -37.39 0.75
N VAL A 250 -5.39 -38.26 1.04
CA VAL A 250 -5.11 -39.64 1.50
C VAL A 250 -4.33 -40.44 0.46
N PRO A 251 -4.74 -40.50 -0.83
CA PRO A 251 -3.96 -41.20 -1.85
C PRO A 251 -2.57 -40.59 -2.07
N SER A 252 -2.44 -39.26 -2.04
CA SER A 252 -1.13 -38.59 -2.17
C SER A 252 -0.19 -38.97 -1.01
N TYR A 253 -0.70 -38.98 0.22
CA TYR A 253 0.07 -39.42 1.39
C TYR A 253 0.51 -40.89 1.29
N LEU A 254 -0.41 -41.78 0.89
CA LEU A 254 -0.13 -43.20 0.70
C LEU A 254 0.90 -43.43 -0.40
N LEU A 255 0.75 -42.77 -1.55
CA LEU A 255 1.70 -42.86 -2.68
C LEU A 255 3.07 -42.31 -2.31
N THR A 256 3.14 -41.20 -1.57
CA THR A 256 4.41 -40.63 -1.09
C THR A 256 5.09 -41.58 -0.10
N SER A 257 4.33 -42.15 0.83
CA SER A 257 4.83 -43.12 1.79
C SER A 257 5.31 -44.41 1.10
N LEU A 258 4.57 -44.92 0.12
CA LEU A 258 4.98 -46.06 -0.70
C LEU A 258 6.23 -45.76 -1.53
N CYS A 259 6.37 -44.54 -2.04
CA CYS A 259 7.56 -44.10 -2.76
C CYS A 259 8.79 -44.11 -1.85
N ILE A 260 8.68 -43.53 -0.65
CA ILE A 260 9.76 -43.50 0.35
C ILE A 260 10.12 -44.94 0.77
N ILE A 261 9.14 -45.76 1.12
CA ILE A 261 9.39 -47.16 1.51
C ILE A 261 10.02 -47.94 0.35
N GLY A 262 9.49 -47.80 -0.87
CA GLY A 262 9.98 -48.49 -2.05
C GLY A 262 11.44 -48.14 -2.38
N ILE A 263 11.83 -46.86 -2.25
CA ILE A 263 13.19 -46.39 -2.53
C ILE A 263 14.16 -46.76 -1.41
N PHE A 264 13.76 -46.67 -0.14
CA PHE A 264 14.68 -46.77 1.00
C PHE A 264 14.70 -48.13 1.72
N THR A 265 13.93 -49.13 1.29
CA THR A 265 13.98 -50.47 1.88
C THR A 265 15.26 -51.23 1.44
N PRO A 266 15.98 -51.94 2.34
CA PRO A 266 17.22 -52.68 2.01
C PRO A 266 17.03 -53.83 1.00
N ASN A 267 18.02 -54.07 0.12
CA ASN A 267 17.92 -55.00 -1.00
C ASN A 267 18.93 -56.17 -0.89
N ALA A 268 18.54 -57.39 -1.26
CA ALA A 268 19.44 -58.55 -1.28
C ALA A 268 19.95 -58.89 -2.70
N ASN A 269 19.14 -58.70 -3.76
CA ASN A 269 19.48 -59.10 -5.15
C ASN A 269 19.20 -58.02 -6.22
N ILE A 270 19.81 -58.14 -7.41
CA ILE A 270 19.70 -57.17 -8.53
C ILE A 270 18.27 -57.03 -9.08
N ASN A 271 17.51 -58.14 -9.14
CA ASN A 271 16.16 -58.13 -9.71
C ASN A 271 15.16 -57.38 -8.80
N GLU A 272 15.28 -57.57 -7.47
CA GLU A 272 14.47 -56.85 -6.47
C GLU A 272 14.69 -55.34 -6.53
N ARG A 273 15.91 -54.91 -6.85
CA ARG A 273 16.25 -53.49 -7.04
C ARG A 273 15.49 -52.89 -8.22
N ASN A 274 15.43 -53.60 -9.34
CA ASN A 274 14.75 -53.11 -10.55
C ASN A 274 13.24 -52.99 -10.31
N GLU A 275 12.61 -53.99 -9.70
CA GLU A 275 11.18 -53.95 -9.37
C GLU A 275 10.82 -52.80 -8.42
N ARG A 276 11.67 -52.52 -7.42
CA ARG A 276 11.48 -51.41 -6.47
C ARG A 276 11.70 -50.03 -7.10
N VAL A 277 12.70 -49.90 -7.97
CA VAL A 277 12.91 -48.67 -8.74
C VAL A 277 11.71 -48.41 -9.67
N THR A 278 11.19 -49.47 -10.31
CA THR A 278 9.96 -49.36 -11.11
C THR A 278 8.77 -48.94 -10.24
N LEU A 279 8.60 -49.52 -9.05
CA LEU A 279 7.55 -49.09 -8.10
C LEU A 279 7.69 -47.61 -7.74
N GLY A 280 8.88 -47.16 -7.33
CA GLY A 280 9.16 -45.75 -7.00
C GLY A 280 8.87 -44.79 -8.17
N LEU A 281 9.31 -45.14 -9.38
CA LEU A 281 9.01 -44.36 -10.59
C LEU A 281 7.51 -44.32 -10.91
N THR A 282 6.80 -45.44 -10.78
CA THR A 282 5.34 -45.47 -11.02
C THR A 282 4.57 -44.66 -9.97
N THR A 283 5.00 -44.66 -8.70
CA THR A 283 4.40 -43.82 -7.66
C THR A 283 4.67 -42.34 -7.91
N LEU A 284 5.85 -41.96 -8.39
CA LEU A 284 6.18 -40.59 -8.77
C LEU A 284 5.37 -40.11 -9.98
N LEU A 285 5.20 -40.96 -11.00
CA LEU A 285 4.35 -40.65 -12.16
C LEU A 285 2.89 -40.49 -11.74
N SER A 286 2.39 -41.36 -10.85
CA SER A 286 1.03 -41.26 -10.31
C SER A 286 0.84 -39.97 -9.51
N MET A 287 1.84 -39.59 -8.70
CA MET A 287 1.86 -38.33 -7.99
C MET A 287 1.85 -37.14 -8.95
N ALA A 288 2.66 -37.16 -10.01
CA ALA A 288 2.68 -36.10 -11.01
C ALA A 288 1.34 -35.93 -11.72
N VAL A 289 0.62 -37.03 -11.98
CA VAL A 289 -0.74 -36.97 -12.53
C VAL A 289 -1.70 -36.33 -11.54
N ILE A 290 -1.68 -36.72 -10.26
CA ILE A 290 -2.53 -36.11 -9.22
C ILE A 290 -2.22 -34.61 -9.07
N LEU A 291 -0.94 -34.23 -9.06
CA LEU A 291 -0.52 -32.83 -8.96
C LEU A 291 -1.00 -32.00 -10.16
N ASN A 292 -0.96 -32.54 -11.38
CA ASN A 292 -1.49 -31.86 -12.55
C ASN A 292 -3.01 -31.68 -12.47
N ILE A 293 -3.75 -32.69 -11.99
CA ILE A 293 -5.21 -32.58 -11.78
C ILE A 293 -5.52 -31.46 -10.78
N VAL A 294 -4.78 -31.40 -9.66
CA VAL A 294 -4.95 -30.32 -8.67
C VAL A 294 -4.58 -28.97 -9.26
N ALA A 295 -3.46 -28.87 -9.98
CA ALA A 295 -2.99 -27.62 -10.56
C ALA A 295 -3.97 -27.05 -11.61
N ASP A 296 -4.66 -27.91 -12.36
CA ASP A 296 -5.68 -27.50 -13.34
C ASP A 296 -6.96 -26.98 -12.67
N GLN A 297 -7.23 -27.34 -11.42
CA GLN A 297 -8.40 -26.89 -10.66
C GLN A 297 -8.15 -25.62 -9.84
N MET A 298 -6.89 -25.23 -9.62
CA MET A 298 -6.55 -24.08 -8.78
C MET A 298 -6.40 -22.79 -9.61
N PRO A 299 -6.80 -21.61 -9.08
CA PRO A 299 -6.55 -20.33 -9.72
C PRO A 299 -5.05 -20.10 -9.96
N LYS A 300 -4.73 -19.55 -11.15
CA LYS A 300 -3.35 -19.28 -11.59
C LYS A 300 -2.79 -17.96 -11.05
N GLY A 301 -3.54 -17.28 -10.16
CA GLY A 301 -3.15 -16.02 -9.53
C GLY A 301 -2.19 -16.24 -8.35
N LYS A 302 -1.35 -15.23 -8.05
CA LYS A 302 -0.49 -15.24 -6.85
C LYS A 302 -1.29 -15.21 -5.54
N GLU A 303 -2.46 -14.56 -5.57
CA GLU A 303 -3.40 -14.48 -4.46
C GLU A 303 -4.13 -15.83 -4.34
N GLY A 304 -3.50 -16.84 -3.76
CA GLY A 304 -4.20 -18.09 -3.49
C GLY A 304 -3.37 -19.35 -3.32
N LEU A 305 -2.13 -19.43 -3.80
CA LEU A 305 -1.36 -20.68 -3.64
C LEU A 305 -1.31 -21.06 -2.15
N PRO A 306 -1.71 -22.29 -1.75
CA PRO A 306 -1.53 -22.76 -0.39
C PRO A 306 -0.02 -22.83 -0.13
N LEU A 307 0.47 -21.82 0.56
CA LEU A 307 1.85 -21.79 1.03
C LEU A 307 1.93 -22.74 2.21
N LEU A 308 2.99 -23.55 2.23
CA LEU A 308 3.24 -24.49 3.33
C LEU A 308 3.31 -23.77 4.68
N GLU A 309 3.67 -22.48 4.70
CA GLU A 309 3.71 -21.63 5.89
C GLU A 309 3.30 -20.18 5.56
N SER A 310 2.44 -19.59 6.40
CA SER A 310 2.13 -18.15 6.40
C SER A 310 2.55 -17.58 7.76
N TYR A 311 3.41 -16.56 7.75
CA TYR A 311 3.86 -15.91 8.97
C TYR A 311 2.95 -14.75 9.38
N LYS A 312 2.83 -14.52 10.69
CA LYS A 312 2.18 -13.32 11.26
C LYS A 312 3.18 -12.20 11.44
N ILE A 313 3.02 -11.15 10.64
CA ILE A 313 3.99 -10.06 10.49
C ILE A 313 3.41 -8.75 11.02
N LEU A 314 4.12 -8.14 11.99
CA LEU A 314 3.83 -6.79 12.46
C LEU A 314 4.70 -5.76 11.72
N ILE A 315 4.10 -4.76 11.09
CA ILE A 315 4.83 -3.64 10.50
C ILE A 315 4.57 -2.39 11.34
N TYR A 316 5.60 -1.87 11.99
CA TYR A 316 5.55 -0.63 12.76
C TYR A 316 5.95 0.55 11.88
N SER A 317 5.03 1.48 11.62
CA SER A 317 5.25 2.62 10.71
C SER A 317 4.68 3.93 11.28
N PRO A 318 5.46 4.68 12.07
CA PRO A 318 5.06 6.00 12.53
C PRO A 318 4.83 6.97 11.37
N THR A 319 3.94 7.94 11.57
CA THR A 319 3.61 8.93 10.52
C THR A 319 4.67 10.03 10.38
N LEU A 320 5.93 9.67 10.16
CA LEU A 320 7.05 10.62 9.98
C LEU A 320 6.91 11.46 8.70
N GLY A 321 6.49 10.83 7.60
CA GLY A 321 6.36 11.48 6.31
C GLY A 321 5.71 10.57 5.27
N HIS A 322 5.13 11.16 4.22
CA HIS A 322 4.44 10.39 3.17
C HIS A 322 5.34 9.34 2.50
N SER A 323 6.62 9.64 2.27
CA SER A 323 7.59 8.70 1.67
C SER A 323 7.85 7.49 2.56
N HIS A 324 8.05 7.71 3.87
CA HIS A 324 8.31 6.68 4.86
C HIS A 324 7.13 5.71 4.99
N VAL A 325 5.94 6.26 5.20
CA VAL A 325 4.72 5.45 5.35
C VAL A 325 4.42 4.69 4.06
N ASN A 326 4.62 5.29 2.88
CA ASN A 326 4.46 4.58 1.61
C ASN A 326 5.48 3.45 1.42
N PHE A 327 6.75 3.65 1.79
CA PHE A 327 7.78 2.62 1.71
C PHE A 327 7.42 1.40 2.59
N MET A 328 7.05 1.66 3.85
CA MET A 328 6.61 0.61 4.78
C MET A 328 5.33 -0.09 4.29
N GLY A 329 4.37 0.68 3.78
CA GLY A 329 3.16 0.15 3.17
C GLY A 329 3.41 -0.71 1.93
N LYS A 330 4.46 -0.44 1.15
CA LYS A 330 4.87 -1.28 0.01
C LYS A 330 5.51 -2.59 0.44
N ILE A 331 6.27 -2.58 1.54
CA ILE A 331 6.74 -3.82 2.18
C ILE A 331 5.54 -4.64 2.64
N ALA A 332 4.57 -4.00 3.31
CA ALA A 332 3.33 -4.64 3.75
C ALA A 332 2.55 -5.27 2.59
N ASP A 333 2.29 -4.50 1.53
CA ASP A 333 1.60 -4.98 0.33
C ASP A 333 2.34 -6.17 -0.28
N THR A 334 3.68 -6.14 -0.31
CA THR A 334 4.51 -7.20 -0.91
C THR A 334 4.49 -8.50 -0.12
N LEU A 335 4.49 -8.42 1.22
CA LEU A 335 4.40 -9.60 2.08
C LEU A 335 2.98 -10.18 2.10
N LEU A 336 1.97 -9.32 2.02
CA LEU A 336 0.58 -9.74 1.83
C LEU A 336 0.38 -10.42 0.45
N ASP A 337 0.99 -9.87 -0.62
CA ASP A 337 1.03 -10.49 -1.97
C ASP A 337 1.67 -11.88 -1.95
N ALA A 338 2.58 -12.11 -1.00
CA ALA A 338 3.25 -13.39 -0.78
C ALA A 338 2.48 -14.29 0.19
N GLY A 339 1.22 -13.98 0.53
CA GLY A 339 0.35 -14.86 1.31
C GLY A 339 0.56 -14.85 2.82
N HIS A 340 1.33 -13.90 3.38
CA HIS A 340 1.51 -13.76 4.83
C HIS A 340 0.40 -12.92 5.49
N GLU A 341 0.13 -13.15 6.78
CA GLU A 341 -0.78 -12.33 7.58
C GLU A 341 -0.04 -11.07 8.06
N VAL A 342 -0.41 -9.91 7.54
CA VAL A 342 0.29 -8.64 7.83
C VAL A 342 -0.63 -7.65 8.55
N LEU A 343 -0.20 -7.11 9.69
CA LEU A 343 -0.82 -5.95 10.34
C LEU A 343 0.13 -4.75 10.28
N VAL A 344 -0.35 -3.63 9.73
CA VAL A 344 0.40 -2.35 9.76
C VAL A 344 -0.08 -1.52 10.95
N TYR A 345 0.77 -1.39 11.96
CA TYR A 345 0.53 -0.52 13.10
C TYR A 345 1.16 0.86 12.86
N VAL A 346 0.31 1.90 12.91
CA VAL A 346 0.64 3.28 12.54
C VAL A 346 0.40 4.20 13.74
N PRO A 347 1.40 4.39 14.62
CA PRO A 347 1.34 5.44 15.63
C PRO A 347 1.44 6.82 14.95
N VAL A 348 0.52 7.72 15.28
CA VAL A 348 0.50 9.06 14.70
C VAL A 348 1.58 9.93 15.35
N LEU A 349 2.58 10.31 14.57
CA LEU A 349 3.62 11.30 14.90
C LEU A 349 3.28 12.64 14.24
N ASP A 350 3.14 12.68 12.91
CA ASP A 350 2.57 13.82 12.21
C ASP A 350 1.10 13.55 11.84
N PRO A 351 0.12 14.32 12.37
CA PRO A 351 -1.28 14.17 12.02
C PRO A 351 -1.64 14.57 10.58
N ASP A 352 -0.82 15.38 9.89
CA ASP A 352 -1.09 15.79 8.51
C ASP A 352 -0.71 14.70 7.49
N VAL A 353 0.07 13.70 7.88
CA VAL A 353 0.39 12.53 7.06
C VAL A 353 -0.79 11.56 7.09
N ARG A 354 -1.79 11.80 6.24
CA ARG A 354 -3.06 11.04 6.21
C ARG A 354 -3.01 9.68 5.52
N THR A 355 -1.93 9.41 4.77
CA THR A 355 -1.75 8.10 4.13
C THR A 355 -1.44 7.03 5.18
N ASN A 356 -1.86 5.79 4.92
CA ASN A 356 -1.42 4.60 5.64
C ASN A 356 -0.37 3.81 4.85
N GLY A 357 -0.05 4.26 3.63
CA GLY A 357 0.98 3.67 2.76
C GLY A 357 0.53 2.43 2.00
N THR A 358 -0.11 1.50 2.69
CA THR A 358 -0.76 0.32 2.10
C THR A 358 -2.16 0.65 1.60
N LYS A 359 -2.61 -0.07 0.57
CA LYS A 359 -4.01 -0.04 0.08
C LYS A 359 -4.79 -1.30 0.43
N ARG A 360 -4.14 -2.33 0.98
CA ARG A 360 -4.71 -3.69 1.12
C ARG A 360 -4.51 -4.31 2.49
N ALA A 361 -3.35 -4.11 3.11
CA ALA A 361 -3.07 -4.71 4.42
C ALA A 361 -3.93 -4.04 5.51
N PRO A 362 -4.46 -4.80 6.49
CA PRO A 362 -5.11 -4.25 7.67
C PRO A 362 -4.23 -3.19 8.37
N VAL A 363 -4.85 -2.07 8.75
CA VAL A 363 -4.15 -0.95 9.40
C VAL A 363 -4.75 -0.67 10.77
N LEU A 364 -3.90 -0.67 11.79
CA LEU A 364 -4.20 -0.16 13.12
C LEU A 364 -3.55 1.23 13.28
N ARG A 365 -4.30 2.29 13.00
CA ARG A 365 -3.83 3.67 13.15
C ARG A 365 -4.29 4.24 14.49
N VAL A 366 -3.35 4.69 15.33
CA VAL A 366 -3.66 5.15 16.69
C VAL A 366 -2.97 6.47 16.97
N ASP A 367 -3.75 7.44 17.46
CA ASP A 367 -3.21 8.67 18.01
C ASP A 367 -2.82 8.44 19.47
N VAL A 368 -1.55 8.66 19.76
CA VAL A 368 -0.88 8.35 21.03
C VAL A 368 -0.04 9.51 21.52
N MET A 369 -0.11 10.67 20.86
CA MET A 369 0.64 11.85 21.32
C MET A 369 -0.15 12.61 22.38
N ASP A 370 0.57 13.11 23.38
CA ASP A 370 0.00 14.00 24.39
C ASP A 370 -0.35 15.37 23.78
N ASP A 371 0.55 15.94 22.95
CA ASP A 371 0.31 17.17 22.19
C ASP A 371 0.38 16.93 20.67
N PRO A 372 -0.78 16.72 19.99
CA PRO A 372 -0.81 16.51 18.54
C PRO A 372 -0.46 17.78 17.75
N THR A 373 -0.33 18.94 18.40
CA THR A 373 0.04 20.20 17.76
C THR A 373 1.53 20.47 17.73
N LEU A 374 2.33 19.70 18.50
CA LEU A 374 3.77 19.85 18.65
C LEU A 374 4.49 19.95 17.30
N LEU A 375 4.23 19.00 16.38
CA LEU A 375 4.79 19.01 15.03
C LEU A 375 4.00 19.86 14.04
N LYS A 376 2.68 19.97 14.25
CA LYS A 376 1.76 20.66 13.33
C LYS A 376 2.06 22.15 13.19
N ASN A 377 2.36 22.81 14.31
CA ASN A 377 2.59 24.25 14.35
C ASN A 377 4.09 24.61 14.23
N HIS A 378 4.96 23.61 14.04
CA HIS A 378 6.39 23.81 14.13
C HIS A 378 7.00 24.36 12.82
N PRO A 379 8.04 25.21 12.90
CA PRO A 379 8.97 25.56 11.83
C PRO A 379 9.38 24.45 10.86
N LEU A 380 9.37 23.18 11.26
CA LEU A 380 9.59 22.02 10.39
C LEU A 380 8.58 21.93 9.22
N LYS A 381 7.41 22.54 9.37
CA LYS A 381 6.39 22.69 8.32
C LYS A 381 6.41 24.06 7.65
N LEU A 382 7.39 24.92 7.97
CA LEU A 382 7.59 26.16 7.21
C LEU A 382 7.93 25.82 5.77
N ASN A 383 7.69 26.81 4.92
CA ASN A 383 8.00 26.78 3.52
C ASN A 383 9.46 26.31 3.26
N PRO A 384 9.68 25.10 2.71
CA PRO A 384 11.03 24.55 2.50
C PRO A 384 11.80 25.31 1.41
N PHE A 385 11.13 26.23 0.70
CA PHE A 385 11.76 27.14 -0.25
C PHE A 385 12.30 28.42 0.41
N ASN A 386 12.13 28.59 1.73
CA ASN A 386 12.69 29.68 2.50
C ASN A 386 14.19 29.41 2.78
N ASP A 387 15.04 30.41 2.56
CA ASP A 387 16.49 30.26 2.65
C ASP A 387 16.98 30.06 4.11
N ASN A 388 16.13 30.36 5.10
CA ASN A 388 16.38 30.13 6.54
C ASN A 388 15.88 28.77 7.05
N PHE A 389 15.28 27.94 6.20
CA PHE A 389 14.83 26.61 6.62
C PHE A 389 16.03 25.66 6.77
N ASP A 390 16.18 25.05 7.94
CA ASP A 390 17.20 24.04 8.21
C ASP A 390 16.62 22.93 9.10
N ILE A 391 16.54 21.72 8.54
CA ILE A 391 16.02 20.54 9.23
C ILE A 391 17.00 20.03 10.31
N LEU A 392 18.27 20.39 10.21
CA LEU A 392 19.31 20.01 11.17
C LEU A 392 19.52 21.05 12.27
N SER A 393 18.74 22.13 12.29
CA SER A 393 18.79 23.11 13.38
C SER A 393 18.43 22.46 14.73
N ASP A 394 19.00 23.00 15.80
CA ASP A 394 18.76 22.49 17.17
C ASP A 394 17.26 22.49 17.53
N ASP A 395 16.53 23.53 17.11
CA ASP A 395 15.08 23.64 17.35
C ASP A 395 14.29 22.51 16.66
N CYS A 396 14.56 22.28 15.37
CA CYS A 396 13.95 21.20 14.59
C CYS A 396 14.27 19.82 15.19
N THR A 397 15.53 19.62 15.56
CA THR A 397 16.03 18.38 16.15
C THR A 397 15.33 18.07 17.48
N ASN A 398 15.29 19.02 18.40
CA ASN A 398 14.70 18.83 19.72
C ASN A 398 13.21 18.46 19.65
N ILE A 399 12.47 19.01 18.68
CA ILE A 399 11.04 18.75 18.53
C ILE A 399 10.76 17.40 17.89
N LEU A 400 11.60 16.94 16.96
CA LEU A 400 11.52 15.56 16.49
C LEU A 400 11.80 14.58 17.63
N VAL A 401 12.84 14.82 18.43
CA VAL A 401 13.17 14.00 19.60
C VAL A 401 11.99 13.94 20.57
N GLU A 402 11.40 15.08 20.91
CA GLU A 402 10.26 15.15 21.83
C GLU A 402 9.00 14.50 21.26
N GLY A 403 8.73 14.67 19.96
CA GLY A 403 7.60 14.02 19.28
C GLY A 403 7.69 12.49 19.34
N TYR A 404 8.85 11.91 19.03
CA TYR A 404 9.08 10.47 19.17
C TYR A 404 8.96 10.01 20.62
N ALA A 405 9.49 10.78 21.57
CA ALA A 405 9.37 10.47 23.00
C ALA A 405 7.91 10.44 23.48
N GLN A 406 7.08 11.43 23.06
CA GLN A 406 5.65 11.45 23.38
C GLN A 406 4.90 10.28 22.77
N VAL A 407 5.13 10.00 21.48
CA VAL A 407 4.58 8.82 20.80
C VAL A 407 4.97 7.55 21.54
N CYS A 408 6.22 7.42 22.00
CA CYS A 408 6.65 6.24 22.74
C CYS A 408 5.94 6.10 24.09
N SER A 409 5.88 7.18 24.88
CA SER A 409 5.20 7.20 26.18
C SER A 409 3.71 6.86 26.07
N GLY A 410 3.00 7.46 25.11
CA GLY A 410 1.56 7.24 24.92
C GLY A 410 1.21 5.83 24.43
N GLN A 411 2.12 5.16 23.72
CA GLN A 411 1.95 3.75 23.38
C GLN A 411 2.05 2.84 24.60
N LEU A 412 3.05 3.07 25.45
CA LEU A 412 3.27 2.27 26.66
C LEU A 412 2.16 2.46 27.71
N SER A 413 1.55 3.65 27.75
CA SER A 413 0.41 3.93 28.64
C SER A 413 -0.90 3.29 28.16
N ASN A 414 -1.04 3.03 26.86
CA ASN A 414 -2.25 2.47 26.26
C ASN A 414 -2.34 0.94 26.41
N LYS A 415 -2.91 0.50 27.54
CA LYS A 415 -3.09 -0.94 27.85
C LYS A 415 -3.97 -1.69 26.84
N ALA A 416 -4.98 -1.02 26.27
CA ALA A 416 -5.87 -1.65 25.29
C ALA A 416 -5.13 -1.96 23.98
N LEU A 417 -4.34 -1.00 23.49
CA LEU A 417 -3.45 -1.18 22.34
C LEU A 417 -2.46 -2.34 22.58
N MET A 418 -1.75 -2.33 23.72
CA MET A 418 -0.78 -3.37 24.04
C MET A 418 -1.41 -4.76 24.16
N LYS A 419 -2.65 -4.84 24.64
CA LYS A 419 -3.40 -6.09 24.66
C LYS A 419 -3.75 -6.53 23.24
N THR A 420 -4.34 -5.66 22.43
CA THR A 420 -4.68 -5.95 21.04
C THR A 420 -3.46 -6.47 20.26
N LEU A 421 -2.31 -5.78 20.34
CA LEU A 421 -1.09 -6.20 19.65
C LEU A 421 -0.55 -7.55 20.16
N ARG A 422 -0.68 -7.84 21.46
CA ARG A 422 -0.22 -9.10 22.06
C ARG A 422 -1.09 -10.28 21.63
N ASP A 423 -2.40 -10.07 21.53
CA ASP A 423 -3.38 -11.12 21.18
C ASP A 423 -3.24 -11.59 19.71
N HIS A 424 -2.51 -10.87 18.85
CA HIS A 424 -2.24 -11.28 17.47
C HIS A 424 -1.12 -12.34 17.35
N HIS A 425 -0.25 -12.48 18.36
CA HIS A 425 0.85 -13.46 18.36
C HIS A 425 1.78 -13.39 17.13
N PHE A 426 2.35 -12.21 16.87
CA PHE A 426 3.28 -12.01 15.75
C PHE A 426 4.58 -12.82 15.89
N GLU A 427 5.03 -13.38 14.78
CA GLU A 427 6.26 -14.19 14.67
C GLU A 427 7.44 -13.34 14.21
N ILE A 428 7.18 -12.29 13.45
CA ILE A 428 8.19 -11.37 12.95
C ILE A 428 7.67 -9.94 13.00
N ALA A 429 8.56 -9.00 13.28
CA ALA A 429 8.25 -7.58 13.18
C ALA A 429 9.20 -6.84 12.25
N ILE A 430 8.71 -5.79 11.62
CA ILE A 430 9.46 -4.94 10.71
C ILE A 430 9.26 -3.50 11.15
N THR A 431 10.35 -2.76 11.39
CA THR A 431 10.30 -1.35 11.79
C THR A 431 11.35 -0.54 11.07
N GLU A 432 11.03 0.72 10.80
CA GLU A 432 12.01 1.69 10.36
C GLU A 432 12.87 2.19 11.54
N LEU A 433 14.17 2.33 11.32
CA LEU A 433 15.10 2.92 12.30
C LEU A 433 15.17 4.44 12.14
N PHE A 434 14.22 5.11 12.77
CA PHE A 434 14.26 6.54 13.03
C PHE A 434 14.11 6.89 14.51
N GLY A 435 13.39 6.03 15.26
CA GLY A 435 13.36 5.96 16.71
C GLY A 435 13.48 4.50 17.15
N TYR A 436 13.72 4.27 18.44
CA TYR A 436 14.04 2.97 19.02
C TYR A 436 12.87 2.35 19.79
N CYS A 437 11.78 3.09 20.04
CA CYS A 437 10.63 2.61 20.82
C CYS A 437 10.07 1.26 20.32
N ALA A 438 10.04 1.06 19.00
CA ALA A 438 9.53 -0.16 18.38
C ALA A 438 10.23 -1.43 18.89
N PHE A 439 11.55 -1.40 19.08
CA PHE A 439 12.31 -2.56 19.56
C PHE A 439 11.93 -2.95 20.99
N GLY A 440 11.68 -1.95 21.84
CA GLY A 440 11.16 -2.17 23.18
C GLY A 440 9.75 -2.77 23.15
N LEU A 441 8.87 -2.30 22.26
CA LEU A 441 7.54 -2.88 22.04
C LEU A 441 7.63 -4.34 21.60
N PHE A 442 8.50 -4.68 20.64
CA PHE A 442 8.68 -6.05 20.16
C PHE A 442 9.10 -6.99 21.29
N LYS A 443 10.00 -6.53 22.18
CA LYS A 443 10.38 -7.28 23.38
C LYS A 443 9.19 -7.52 24.32
N LEU A 444 8.34 -6.52 24.52
CA LEU A 444 7.14 -6.63 25.38
C LEU A 444 6.07 -7.54 24.79
N LEU A 445 5.93 -7.55 23.46
CA LEU A 445 5.01 -8.40 22.71
C LEU A 445 5.50 -9.86 22.60
N GLY A 446 6.78 -10.11 22.89
CA GLY A 446 7.36 -11.46 22.83
C GLY A 446 7.68 -11.91 21.41
N ILE A 447 7.90 -10.97 20.49
CA ILE A 447 8.21 -11.27 19.08
C ILE A 447 9.65 -11.81 19.01
N PRO A 448 9.88 -13.01 18.43
CA PRO A 448 11.18 -13.67 18.51
C PRO A 448 12.26 -13.04 17.62
N THR A 449 11.88 -12.45 16.48
CA THR A 449 12.82 -11.85 15.53
C THR A 449 12.24 -10.63 14.83
N TYR A 450 13.10 -9.74 14.36
CA TYR A 450 12.67 -8.54 13.64
C TYR A 450 13.69 -8.04 12.63
N ILE A 451 13.14 -7.34 11.64
CA ILE A 451 13.84 -6.73 10.52
C ILE A 451 13.83 -5.21 10.70
N LEU A 452 15.01 -4.63 10.56
CA LEU A 452 15.20 -3.19 10.52
C LEU A 452 14.94 -2.69 9.09
N THR A 453 14.39 -1.50 8.94
CA THR A 453 14.25 -0.87 7.62
C THR A 453 14.71 0.58 7.63
N SER A 454 14.97 1.10 6.43
CA SER A 454 15.25 2.52 6.20
C SER A 454 14.61 2.95 4.89
N ALA A 455 13.68 3.90 4.97
CA ALA A 455 13.12 4.54 3.78
C ALA A 455 14.11 5.54 3.14
N LEU A 456 15.19 5.87 3.84
CA LEU A 456 16.34 6.61 3.35
C LEU A 456 17.41 5.66 2.76
N PRO A 457 18.35 6.19 1.96
CA PRO A 457 19.59 5.47 1.70
C PRO A 457 20.35 5.12 2.99
N MET A 458 21.39 4.29 2.86
CA MET A 458 22.15 3.78 4.00
C MET A 458 22.66 4.92 4.92
N THR A 459 22.17 4.92 6.16
CA THR A 459 22.56 5.89 7.19
C THR A 459 23.69 5.36 8.08
N GLU A 460 24.37 6.28 8.75
CA GLU A 460 25.41 6.02 9.75
C GLU A 460 24.91 5.08 10.85
N ILE A 461 23.66 5.25 11.28
CA ILE A 461 23.07 4.56 12.42
C ILE A 461 22.83 3.08 12.11
N ILE A 462 22.37 2.77 10.89
CA ILE A 462 22.20 1.38 10.45
C ILE A 462 23.56 0.70 10.39
N GLY A 463 24.58 1.40 9.88
CA GLY A 463 25.96 0.92 9.89
C GLY A 463 26.45 0.59 11.30
N ASP A 464 26.17 1.46 12.28
CA ASP A 464 26.55 1.24 13.68
C ASP A 464 25.84 0.01 14.29
N VAL A 465 24.53 -0.15 14.05
CA VAL A 465 23.73 -1.29 14.54
C VAL A 465 24.30 -2.63 14.08
N PHE A 466 24.79 -2.70 12.84
CA PHE A 466 25.38 -3.92 12.27
C PHE A 466 26.91 -3.97 12.36
N GLY A 467 27.56 -3.05 13.09
CA GLY A 467 28.99 -3.06 13.35
C GLY A 467 29.89 -2.66 12.18
N VAL A 468 29.34 -2.02 11.15
CA VAL A 468 30.09 -1.40 10.04
C VAL A 468 29.94 0.12 10.10
N PRO A 469 30.59 0.79 11.07
CA PRO A 469 30.70 2.23 11.09
C PRO A 469 31.12 2.79 9.74
N GLN A 470 30.46 3.87 9.35
CA GLN A 470 30.70 4.53 8.08
C GLN A 470 32.12 5.11 8.00
N PRO A 471 32.90 4.78 6.96
CA PRO A 471 34.23 5.36 6.77
C PRO A 471 34.11 6.79 6.24
N LEU A 472 34.04 7.76 7.16
CA LEU A 472 33.84 9.19 6.88
C LEU A 472 34.92 9.84 6.00
N SER A 473 36.02 9.13 5.71
CA SER A 473 37.08 9.58 4.81
C SER A 473 36.65 9.61 3.33
N TYR A 474 35.70 8.76 2.94
CA TYR A 474 35.19 8.66 1.56
C TYR A 474 33.70 8.33 1.48
N VAL A 475 32.99 8.18 2.60
CA VAL A 475 31.54 7.99 2.56
C VAL A 475 30.87 9.17 3.26
N PRO A 476 30.13 10.00 2.52
CA PRO A 476 29.50 11.20 3.07
C PRO A 476 28.29 10.87 3.94
N GLY A 477 28.05 11.64 4.99
CA GLY A 477 26.86 11.55 5.81
C GLY A 477 25.60 11.92 5.01
N ILE A 478 24.46 11.36 5.41
CA ILE A 478 23.23 11.37 4.60
C ILE A 478 22.62 12.77 4.38
N PHE A 479 22.99 13.75 5.22
CA PHE A 479 22.47 15.12 5.18
C PHE A 479 23.48 16.14 4.61
N GLY A 480 24.36 15.72 3.70
CA GLY A 480 25.35 16.61 3.09
C GLY A 480 25.46 16.44 1.57
N SER A 481 25.76 17.52 0.86
CA SER A 481 25.95 17.53 -0.59
C SER A 481 27.39 17.12 -0.98
N LEU A 482 27.84 15.96 -0.49
CA LEU A 482 29.21 15.46 -0.67
C LEU A 482 29.21 14.13 -1.46
N THR A 483 30.37 13.77 -2.03
CA THR A 483 30.57 12.48 -2.71
C THR A 483 31.69 11.68 -2.04
N ASP A 484 32.06 10.54 -2.60
CA ASP A 484 33.23 9.77 -2.21
C ASP A 484 34.58 10.40 -2.59
N GLU A 485 34.54 11.52 -3.32
CA GLU A 485 35.68 12.40 -3.56
C GLU A 485 35.49 13.69 -2.75
N MET A 486 36.35 13.90 -1.75
CA MET A 486 36.29 15.05 -0.84
C MET A 486 37.68 15.65 -0.62
N SER A 487 37.74 16.98 -0.67
CA SER A 487 38.89 17.75 -0.18
C SER A 487 39.05 17.62 1.34
N TYR A 488 40.18 18.09 1.88
CA TYR A 488 40.41 18.10 3.32
C TYR A 488 39.29 18.84 4.09
N LYS A 489 38.85 20.00 3.59
CA LYS A 489 37.79 20.80 4.21
C LYS A 489 36.44 20.08 4.17
N GLU A 490 36.12 19.44 3.05
CA GLU A 490 34.88 18.67 2.90
C GLU A 490 34.86 17.45 3.81
N ARG A 491 35.98 16.72 3.95
CA ARG A 491 36.07 15.61 4.92
C ARG A 491 35.91 16.10 6.36
N ALA A 492 36.50 17.24 6.71
CA ALA A 492 36.33 17.82 8.04
C ALA A 492 34.86 18.20 8.29
N MET A 493 34.18 18.78 7.30
CA MET A 493 32.75 19.07 7.37
C MET A 493 31.92 17.78 7.51
N ASN A 494 32.24 16.75 6.74
CA ASN A 494 31.58 15.45 6.79
C ASN A 494 31.63 14.83 8.19
N VAL A 495 32.77 14.95 8.88
CA VAL A 495 32.92 14.48 10.27
C VAL A 495 32.01 15.25 11.22
N ILE A 496 31.90 16.57 11.05
CA ILE A 496 31.05 17.42 11.90
C ILE A 496 29.57 17.09 11.68
N THR A 497 29.11 17.05 10.43
CA THR A 497 27.70 16.77 10.11
C THR A 497 27.27 15.37 10.56
N SER A 498 28.10 14.35 10.29
CA SER A 498 27.86 12.98 10.75
C SER A 498 27.86 12.88 12.28
N GLY A 499 28.71 13.65 12.96
CA GLY A 499 28.77 13.74 14.41
C GLY A 499 27.50 14.35 15.01
N ASN A 500 26.99 15.44 14.43
CA ASN A 500 25.75 16.08 14.87
C ASN A 500 24.56 15.12 14.73
N TRP A 501 24.45 14.42 13.60
CA TRP A 501 23.41 13.41 13.39
C TRP A 501 23.45 12.28 14.44
N ARG A 502 24.64 11.74 14.72
CA ARG A 502 24.82 10.73 15.78
C ARG A 502 24.46 11.28 17.16
N GLY A 503 24.78 12.54 17.44
CA GLY A 503 24.43 13.23 18.67
C GLY A 503 22.92 13.32 18.88
N MET A 504 22.18 13.73 17.84
CA MET A 504 20.71 13.75 17.83
C MET A 504 20.13 12.35 18.09
N GLN A 505 20.60 11.34 17.35
CA GLN A 505 20.09 9.97 17.49
C GLN A 505 20.37 9.38 18.88
N LYS A 506 21.54 9.71 19.45
CA LYS A 506 21.84 9.38 20.85
C LYS A 506 20.88 10.07 21.83
N GLN A 507 20.57 11.35 21.64
CA GLN A 507 19.62 12.06 22.49
C GLN A 507 18.23 11.41 22.44
N LEU A 508 17.77 11.00 21.25
CA LEU A 508 16.50 10.27 21.10
C LEU A 508 16.53 8.92 21.82
N LEU A 509 17.58 8.12 21.60
CA LEU A 509 17.78 6.83 22.27
C LEU A 509 17.77 6.97 23.79
N ASP A 510 18.50 7.95 24.35
CA ASP A 510 18.56 8.19 25.79
C ASP A 510 17.17 8.56 26.34
N ARG A 511 16.41 9.40 25.62
CA ARG A 511 15.03 9.79 26.01
C ARG A 511 14.05 8.61 26.00
N GLU A 512 14.11 7.76 24.98
CA GLU A 512 13.24 6.58 24.91
C GLU A 512 13.65 5.52 25.93
N ASN A 513 14.95 5.30 26.18
CA ASN A 513 15.42 4.44 27.27
C ASN A 513 14.88 4.91 28.63
N ASP A 514 14.96 6.21 28.92
CA ASP A 514 14.40 6.80 30.15
C ASP A 514 12.89 6.56 30.28
N ILE A 515 12.16 6.53 29.16
CA ILE A 515 10.73 6.18 29.15
C ILE A 515 10.54 4.71 29.54
N PHE A 516 11.24 3.78 28.88
CA PHE A 516 11.12 2.36 29.19
C PHE A 516 11.53 2.03 30.62
N HIS A 517 12.62 2.63 31.14
CA HIS A 517 13.05 2.45 32.52
C HIS A 517 12.05 3.00 33.53
N ARG A 518 11.30 4.06 33.21
CA ARG A 518 10.21 4.57 34.04
C ARG A 518 9.01 3.61 34.10
N TYR A 519 8.64 2.98 32.99
CA TYR A 519 7.48 2.08 32.94
C TYR A 519 7.79 0.65 33.41
N TYR A 520 9.00 0.14 33.15
CA TYR A 520 9.36 -1.27 33.35
C TYR A 520 10.55 -1.49 34.29
N GLY A 521 11.12 -0.43 34.85
CA GLY A 521 12.25 -0.49 35.77
C GLY A 521 13.61 -0.45 35.06
N SER A 522 14.67 -0.18 35.84
CA SER A 522 16.05 -0.03 35.34
C SER A 522 16.65 -1.31 34.73
N ASP A 523 16.06 -2.47 35.01
CA ASP A 523 16.52 -3.76 34.49
C ASP A 523 16.05 -4.02 33.05
N PHE A 524 15.19 -3.16 32.50
CA PHE A 524 14.78 -3.26 31.11
C PHE A 524 15.99 -3.01 30.19
N PRO A 525 16.24 -3.87 29.19
CA PRO A 525 17.41 -3.76 28.31
C PRO A 525 17.40 -2.44 27.55
N SER A 526 18.60 -1.91 27.26
CA SER A 526 18.74 -0.74 26.39
C SER A 526 18.10 -1.01 25.03
N LEU A 527 17.37 -0.03 24.51
CA LEU A 527 16.74 -0.14 23.20
C LEU A 527 17.76 -0.28 22.06
N ASP A 528 19.00 0.20 22.24
CA ASP A 528 20.10 -0.01 21.28
C ASP A 528 20.54 -1.48 21.25
N ASP A 529 20.62 -2.13 22.41
CA ASP A 529 20.92 -3.57 22.49
C ASP A 529 19.81 -4.40 21.86
N LEU A 530 18.56 -3.94 21.95
CA LEU A 530 17.44 -4.54 21.22
C LEU A 530 17.57 -4.27 19.71
N ALA A 531 17.84 -3.04 19.28
CA ALA A 531 18.00 -2.72 17.86
C ALA A 531 19.11 -3.56 17.19
N LYS A 532 20.24 -3.74 17.89
CA LYS A 532 21.34 -4.62 17.48
C LYS A 532 20.89 -6.06 17.21
N LYS A 533 19.91 -6.60 17.96
CA LYS A 533 19.40 -7.96 17.72
C LYS A 533 18.58 -8.12 16.43
N SER A 534 18.34 -7.05 15.67
CA SER A 534 17.70 -7.16 14.35
C SER A 534 18.45 -8.15 13.47
N ALA A 535 17.72 -9.06 12.82
CA ALA A 535 18.32 -10.12 12.01
C ALA A 535 19.00 -9.56 10.75
N LEU A 536 18.33 -8.61 10.08
CA LEU A 536 18.81 -7.92 8.89
C LEU A 536 18.21 -6.52 8.77
N ALA A 537 18.66 -5.76 7.75
CA ALA A 537 18.10 -4.48 7.36
C ALA A 537 17.71 -4.41 5.89
N PHE A 538 16.51 -3.90 5.62
CA PHE A 538 16.08 -3.46 4.28
C PHE A 538 16.36 -1.97 4.10
N VAL A 539 17.18 -1.62 3.11
CA VAL A 539 17.55 -0.22 2.83
C VAL A 539 16.98 0.22 1.48
N ASN A 540 16.29 1.36 1.45
CA ASN A 540 15.72 1.96 0.24
C ASN A 540 16.79 2.66 -0.62
N ALA A 541 17.72 1.87 -1.13
CA ALA A 541 18.72 2.30 -2.10
C ALA A 541 18.91 1.23 -3.16
N ASP A 542 19.35 1.63 -4.35
CA ASP A 542 19.82 0.70 -5.39
C ASP A 542 21.35 0.75 -5.44
N GLU A 543 22.00 -0.41 -5.38
CA GLU A 543 23.46 -0.54 -5.34
C GLU A 543 24.19 0.00 -6.56
N PHE A 544 23.53 0.12 -7.72
CA PHE A 544 24.12 0.72 -8.91
C PHE A 544 24.00 2.23 -8.91
N PHE A 545 23.00 2.77 -8.22
CA PHE A 545 22.84 4.20 -8.03
C PHE A 545 23.69 4.72 -6.87
N GLU A 546 23.59 4.12 -5.69
CA GLU A 546 24.23 4.56 -4.44
C GLU A 546 25.77 4.46 -4.48
N LEU A 547 26.46 5.25 -3.65
CA LEU A 547 27.92 5.22 -3.55
C LEU A 547 28.44 3.86 -3.04
N PRO A 548 29.52 3.32 -3.63
CA PRO A 548 30.16 2.11 -3.12
C PRO A 548 30.64 2.29 -1.68
N ARG A 549 30.30 1.36 -0.80
CA ARG A 549 30.67 1.40 0.62
C ARG A 549 30.74 0.00 1.24
N PRO A 550 31.47 -0.18 2.35
CA PRO A 550 31.45 -1.43 3.10
C PRO A 550 30.05 -1.66 3.70
N ILE A 551 29.55 -2.89 3.55
CA ILE A 551 28.29 -3.37 4.14
C ILE A 551 28.48 -4.81 4.65
N THR A 552 27.60 -5.27 5.53
CA THR A 552 27.54 -6.70 5.90
C THR A 552 26.51 -7.44 5.06
N HIS A 553 26.54 -8.78 5.14
CA HIS A 553 25.49 -9.63 4.57
C HIS A 553 24.11 -9.45 5.22
N ARG A 554 24.01 -8.69 6.32
CA ARG A 554 22.74 -8.33 6.96
C ARG A 554 22.08 -7.14 6.30
N ILE A 555 22.73 -6.45 5.37
CA ILE A 555 22.16 -5.25 4.73
C ILE A 555 21.72 -5.60 3.30
N ILE A 556 20.41 -5.53 3.08
CA ILE A 556 19.77 -5.89 1.83
C ILE A 556 19.18 -4.63 1.19
N TYR A 557 19.68 -4.30 0.00
CA TYR A 557 19.16 -3.18 -0.78
C TYR A 557 17.85 -3.56 -1.46
N VAL A 558 16.81 -2.77 -1.19
CA VAL A 558 15.44 -2.97 -1.72
C VAL A 558 14.89 -1.71 -2.39
N GLY A 559 15.79 -0.81 -2.80
CA GLY A 559 15.43 0.37 -3.59
C GLY A 559 14.64 -0.01 -4.83
N GLY A 560 13.61 0.79 -5.14
CA GLY A 560 12.73 0.54 -6.28
C GLY A 560 11.49 -0.29 -5.97
N ILE A 561 11.29 -0.78 -4.74
CA ILE A 561 10.07 -1.50 -4.33
C ILE A 561 8.78 -0.69 -4.59
N GLY A 562 8.87 0.65 -4.49
CA GLY A 562 7.75 1.57 -4.71
C GLY A 562 7.50 1.93 -6.17
N VAL A 563 8.41 1.59 -7.10
CA VAL A 563 8.25 1.94 -8.51
C VAL A 563 7.16 1.08 -9.14
N GLN A 564 6.12 1.73 -9.63
CA GLN A 564 4.99 1.06 -10.27
C GLN A 564 5.27 0.83 -11.76
N ASN A 565 4.57 -0.14 -12.35
CA ASN A 565 4.56 -0.28 -13.80
C ASN A 565 3.76 0.87 -14.41
N ALA A 566 4.36 1.54 -15.41
CA ALA A 566 3.71 2.63 -16.13
C ALA A 566 2.38 2.17 -16.75
N GLN A 567 1.35 2.99 -16.54
CA GLN A 567 0.02 2.83 -17.11
C GLN A 567 -0.17 3.79 -18.29
N LYS A 568 -1.25 3.60 -19.04
CA LYS A 568 -1.60 4.51 -20.14
C LYS A 568 -2.03 5.87 -19.58
N LEU A 569 -1.46 6.95 -20.11
CA LEU A 569 -1.85 8.32 -19.78
C LEU A 569 -3.33 8.58 -20.11
N SER A 570 -3.97 9.45 -19.33
CA SER A 570 -5.34 9.91 -19.62
C SER A 570 -5.38 10.73 -20.91
N ASN A 571 -6.54 10.73 -21.59
CA ASN A 571 -6.71 11.46 -22.86
C ASN A 571 -6.34 12.95 -22.76
N GLU A 572 -6.55 13.57 -21.60
CA GLU A 572 -6.20 14.97 -21.36
C GLU A 572 -4.68 15.17 -21.35
N VAL A 573 -3.96 14.36 -20.58
CA VAL A 573 -2.49 14.44 -20.49
C VAL A 573 -1.85 14.03 -21.80
N THR A 574 -2.38 13.03 -22.50
CA THR A 574 -1.92 12.63 -23.83
C THR A 574 -1.98 13.79 -24.81
N LYS A 575 -3.06 14.58 -24.85
CA LYS A 575 -3.15 15.77 -25.72
C LYS A 575 -2.05 16.79 -25.43
N ILE A 576 -1.76 17.05 -24.15
CA ILE A 576 -0.70 17.99 -23.73
C ILE A 576 0.67 17.49 -24.19
N VAL A 577 0.95 16.21 -23.96
CA VAL A 577 2.22 15.58 -24.31
C VAL A 577 2.41 15.50 -25.83
N ASP A 578 1.36 15.13 -26.57
CA ASP A 578 1.40 15.00 -28.03
C ASP A 578 1.52 16.34 -28.74
N ALA A 579 0.94 17.41 -28.20
CA ALA A 579 1.08 18.76 -28.72
C ALA A 579 2.50 19.33 -28.62
N SER A 580 3.39 18.69 -27.85
CA SER A 580 4.77 19.15 -27.69
C SER A 580 5.63 18.91 -28.94
N ASP A 581 6.30 19.98 -29.41
CA ASP A 581 7.22 19.96 -30.56
C ASP A 581 8.52 19.21 -30.24
N LYS A 582 9.32 19.70 -29.29
CA LYS A 582 10.61 19.09 -28.93
C LYS A 582 10.54 18.06 -27.80
N GLY A 583 9.46 18.03 -27.03
CA GLY A 583 9.29 17.11 -25.91
C GLY A 583 8.87 17.82 -24.62
N VAL A 584 8.61 16.99 -23.62
CA VAL A 584 8.02 17.41 -22.36
C VAL A 584 9.08 17.47 -21.26
N ILE A 585 9.00 18.50 -20.42
CA ILE A 585 9.78 18.64 -19.20
C ILE A 585 8.81 18.59 -18.02
N LEU A 586 9.02 17.63 -17.12
CA LEU A 586 8.22 17.48 -15.91
C LEU A 586 8.87 18.26 -14.77
N LEU A 587 8.08 19.00 -13.98
CA LEU A 587 8.54 19.68 -12.77
C LEU A 587 7.67 19.24 -11.58
N SER A 588 8.31 18.65 -10.55
CA SER A 588 7.64 18.25 -9.31
C SER A 588 8.61 18.26 -8.12
N PHE A 589 8.27 19.00 -7.06
CA PHE A 589 9.04 19.01 -5.80
C PHE A 589 8.55 17.96 -4.78
N GLY A 590 7.77 16.97 -5.23
CA GLY A 590 7.26 15.91 -4.35
C GLY A 590 5.98 16.31 -3.59
N SER A 591 5.68 15.59 -2.50
CA SER A 591 4.43 15.75 -1.74
C SER A 591 4.53 16.70 -0.54
N LEU A 592 5.74 16.91 0.00
CA LEU A 592 5.98 17.76 1.17
C LEU A 592 6.34 19.20 0.79
N ALA A 593 7.04 19.41 -0.34
CA ALA A 593 7.40 20.73 -0.83
C ALA A 593 6.39 21.20 -1.89
N ASN A 594 5.36 21.90 -1.43
CA ASN A 594 4.30 22.41 -2.31
C ASN A 594 4.82 23.56 -3.19
N SER A 595 4.83 23.37 -4.52
CA SER A 595 5.22 24.39 -5.50
C SER A 595 4.48 25.73 -5.31
N SER A 596 3.24 25.68 -4.83
CA SER A 596 2.43 26.87 -4.50
C SER A 596 3.07 27.79 -3.45
N LEU A 597 3.94 27.24 -2.58
CA LEU A 597 4.64 28.00 -1.55
C LEU A 597 5.90 28.71 -2.06
N LEU A 598 6.36 28.46 -3.30
CA LEU A 598 7.53 29.14 -3.84
C LEU A 598 7.38 30.67 -3.74
N PRO A 599 8.41 31.40 -3.27
CA PRO A 599 8.42 32.86 -3.33
C PRO A 599 8.14 33.34 -4.76
N ILE A 600 7.36 34.42 -4.91
CA ILE A 600 6.93 34.93 -6.22
C ILE A 600 8.11 35.20 -7.17
N LYS A 601 9.26 35.63 -6.63
CA LYS A 601 10.49 35.81 -7.41
C LYS A 601 10.98 34.50 -8.05
N LYS A 602 10.98 33.39 -7.30
CA LYS A 602 11.37 32.06 -7.79
C LYS A 602 10.34 31.54 -8.81
N LYS A 603 9.03 31.73 -8.56
CA LYS A 603 7.96 31.37 -9.52
C LYS A 603 8.13 32.08 -10.87
N LEU A 604 8.32 33.41 -10.85
CA LEU A 604 8.52 34.20 -12.06
C LEU A 604 9.81 33.84 -12.80
N ALA A 605 10.89 33.51 -12.07
CA ALA A 605 12.13 33.05 -12.69
C ALA A 605 11.93 31.72 -13.43
N ILE A 606 11.28 30.74 -12.80
CA ILE A 606 10.94 29.45 -13.42
C ILE A 606 10.11 29.68 -14.70
N LEU A 607 9.04 30.49 -14.62
CA LEU A 607 8.15 30.75 -15.75
C LEU A 607 8.85 31.47 -16.91
N ARG A 608 9.69 32.47 -16.63
CA ARG A 608 10.51 33.14 -17.66
C ARG A 608 11.46 32.17 -18.35
N THR A 609 12.09 31.29 -17.59
CA THR A 609 12.91 30.22 -18.18
C THR A 609 12.06 29.31 -19.05
N MET A 610 10.90 28.83 -18.58
CA MET A 610 10.01 27.98 -19.38
C MET A 610 9.58 28.66 -20.69
N ALA A 611 9.27 29.96 -20.66
CA ALA A 611 8.92 30.73 -21.86
C ALA A 611 10.07 30.79 -22.89
N ASN A 612 11.32 30.90 -22.42
CA ASN A 612 12.50 30.90 -23.30
C ASN A 612 12.69 29.55 -24.03
N PHE A 613 12.13 28.46 -23.48
CA PHE A 613 12.10 27.13 -24.09
C PHE A 613 10.72 26.83 -24.70
N SER A 614 10.14 27.78 -25.43
CA SER A 614 8.77 27.72 -25.99
C SER A 614 8.46 26.50 -26.88
N LYS A 615 9.50 25.81 -27.41
CA LYS A 615 9.34 24.56 -28.18
C LYS A 615 9.16 23.31 -27.32
N TYR A 616 9.41 23.40 -26.02
CA TYR A 616 9.17 22.34 -25.05
C TYR A 616 7.90 22.63 -24.28
N THR A 617 7.18 21.57 -23.92
CA THR A 617 6.00 21.65 -23.06
C THR A 617 6.42 21.36 -21.62
N PHE A 618 6.02 22.21 -20.68
CA PHE A 618 6.27 22.02 -19.26
C PHE A 618 5.01 21.56 -18.55
N ILE A 619 5.08 20.41 -17.89
CA ILE A 619 4.04 19.95 -16.97
C ILE A 619 4.55 20.23 -15.56
N TRP A 620 3.85 21.07 -14.81
CA TRP A 620 4.26 21.48 -13.47
C TRP A 620 3.25 21.00 -12.43
N LYS A 621 3.67 20.07 -11.57
CA LYS A 621 2.89 19.70 -10.38
C LYS A 621 2.77 20.89 -9.43
N TYR A 622 1.56 21.40 -9.28
CA TYR A 622 1.25 22.66 -8.60
C TYR A 622 -0.05 22.53 -7.83
N GLU A 623 -0.05 22.75 -6.51
CA GLU A 623 -1.15 22.29 -5.65
C GLU A 623 -2.41 23.15 -5.74
N ARG A 624 -2.25 24.44 -6.07
CA ARG A 624 -3.31 25.45 -6.13
C ARG A 624 -3.23 26.29 -7.41
N PRO A 625 -3.36 25.70 -8.60
CA PRO A 625 -3.29 26.45 -9.86
C PRO A 625 -4.39 27.50 -9.96
N GLU A 626 -5.55 27.27 -9.33
CA GLU A 626 -6.68 28.19 -9.24
C GLU A 626 -6.35 29.51 -8.52
N ASP A 627 -5.42 29.51 -7.57
CA ASP A 627 -5.02 30.71 -6.83
C ASP A 627 -4.08 31.61 -7.65
N ASP A 628 -3.43 31.05 -8.68
CA ASP A 628 -2.35 31.69 -9.44
C ASP A 628 -2.67 31.74 -10.96
N VAL A 629 -3.95 31.75 -11.36
CA VAL A 629 -4.36 31.71 -12.78
C VAL A 629 -3.73 32.83 -13.62
N GLU A 630 -3.71 34.06 -13.11
CA GLU A 630 -3.10 35.21 -13.79
C GLU A 630 -1.59 35.05 -14.00
N LEU A 631 -0.92 34.35 -13.09
CA LEU A 631 0.51 34.09 -13.16
C LEU A 631 0.85 33.17 -14.35
N PHE A 632 0.00 32.19 -14.64
CA PHE A 632 0.21 31.23 -15.73
C PHE A 632 -0.38 31.68 -17.08
N ALA A 633 -1.32 32.63 -17.09
CA ALA A 633 -2.07 33.05 -18.28
C ALA A 633 -1.18 33.45 -19.49
N ASN A 634 0.00 34.00 -19.22
CA ASN A 634 0.94 34.46 -20.27
C ASN A 634 1.91 33.37 -20.76
N TYR A 635 1.80 32.13 -20.27
CA TYR A 635 2.77 31.05 -20.52
C TYR A 635 2.10 29.85 -21.19
N SER A 636 1.90 29.92 -22.52
CA SER A 636 1.16 28.92 -23.29
C SER A 636 1.81 27.53 -23.36
N ASN A 637 3.09 27.42 -23.03
CA ASN A 637 3.83 26.15 -23.00
C ASN A 637 3.93 25.55 -21.58
N VAL A 638 3.24 26.11 -20.59
CA VAL A 638 3.26 25.65 -19.20
C VAL A 638 1.87 25.17 -18.77
N TYR A 639 1.80 23.95 -18.26
CA TYR A 639 0.57 23.28 -17.84
C TYR A 639 0.67 22.97 -16.34
N PRO A 640 0.14 23.84 -15.46
CA PRO A 640 0.09 23.57 -14.03
C PRO A 640 -0.99 22.52 -13.73
N MET A 641 -0.64 21.47 -12.99
CA MET A 641 -1.53 20.37 -12.65
C MET A 641 -1.49 20.06 -11.17
N LYS A 642 -2.65 19.93 -10.53
CA LYS A 642 -2.75 19.56 -9.11
C LYS A 642 -2.15 18.19 -8.80
N TRP A 643 -2.34 17.25 -9.72
CA TRP A 643 -1.79 15.91 -9.65
C TRP A 643 -1.22 15.52 -11.01
N VAL A 644 -0.07 14.85 -11.00
CA VAL A 644 0.61 14.37 -12.20
C VAL A 644 0.78 12.85 -12.14
N PRO A 645 0.50 12.11 -13.22
CA PRO A 645 0.85 10.69 -13.30
C PRO A 645 2.37 10.57 -13.54
N GLN A 646 3.16 10.82 -12.49
CA GLN A 646 4.62 11.00 -12.57
C GLN A 646 5.32 9.80 -13.22
N VAL A 647 5.06 8.58 -12.73
CA VAL A 647 5.66 7.35 -13.28
C VAL A 647 5.33 7.17 -14.76
N ASP A 648 4.07 7.38 -15.15
CA ASP A 648 3.62 7.21 -16.54
C ASP A 648 4.25 8.25 -17.47
N LEU A 649 4.36 9.51 -17.00
CA LEU A 649 5.04 10.58 -17.73
C LEU A 649 6.52 10.29 -17.89
N LEU A 650 7.22 9.91 -16.82
CA LEU A 650 8.65 9.61 -16.86
C LEU A 650 8.97 8.45 -17.84
N ASN A 651 8.07 7.47 -17.97
CA ASN A 651 8.20 6.38 -18.92
C ASN A 651 7.74 6.74 -20.35
N HIS A 652 7.21 7.95 -20.58
CA HIS A 652 6.75 8.37 -21.90
C HIS A 652 7.92 8.86 -22.78
N PRO A 653 8.03 8.44 -24.05
CA PRO A 653 9.20 8.74 -24.91
C PRO A 653 9.41 10.23 -25.23
N LYS A 654 8.35 11.05 -25.10
CA LYS A 654 8.43 12.51 -25.25
C LYS A 654 8.97 13.22 -24.01
N VAL A 655 8.97 12.61 -22.82
CA VAL A 655 9.54 13.27 -21.63
C VAL A 655 11.06 13.22 -21.70
N LYS A 656 11.69 14.39 -21.62
CA LYS A 656 13.14 14.56 -21.80
C LYS A 656 13.89 14.82 -20.51
N VAL A 657 13.29 15.61 -19.62
CA VAL A 657 13.93 16.02 -18.37
C VAL A 657 12.90 16.02 -17.26
N PHE A 658 13.33 15.61 -16.07
CA PHE A 658 12.57 15.75 -14.84
C PHE A 658 13.26 16.71 -13.87
N ILE A 659 12.63 17.87 -13.63
CA ILE A 659 13.05 18.81 -12.61
C ILE A 659 12.43 18.38 -11.28
N THR A 660 13.27 18.09 -10.30
CA THR A 660 12.86 17.46 -9.03
C THR A 660 13.57 18.08 -7.83
N HIS A 661 12.98 17.93 -6.64
CA HIS A 661 13.67 18.19 -5.38
C HIS A 661 14.76 17.17 -5.01
N GLY A 662 14.86 16.03 -5.72
CA GLY A 662 15.87 15.01 -5.45
C GLY A 662 15.55 14.04 -4.29
N GLY A 663 14.28 13.91 -3.90
CA GLY A 663 13.87 12.86 -2.97
C GLY A 663 14.10 11.45 -3.54
N MET A 664 14.47 10.48 -2.69
CA MET A 664 14.88 9.14 -3.12
C MET A 664 13.86 8.44 -4.02
N ASN A 665 12.56 8.51 -3.69
CA ASN A 665 11.52 7.88 -4.51
C ASN A 665 11.44 8.49 -5.92
N SER A 666 11.42 9.83 -6.01
CA SER A 666 11.38 10.55 -7.29
C SER A 666 12.61 10.27 -8.15
N LEU A 667 13.80 10.20 -7.54
CA LEU A 667 15.03 9.85 -8.25
C LEU A 667 15.00 8.38 -8.71
N THR A 668 14.56 7.46 -7.87
CA THR A 668 14.45 6.04 -8.23
C THR A 668 13.51 5.84 -9.40
N GLU A 669 12.37 6.54 -9.45
CA GLU A 669 11.46 6.53 -10.60
C GLU A 669 12.13 7.04 -11.87
N ALA A 670 12.84 8.18 -11.80
CA ALA A 670 13.54 8.78 -12.94
C ALA A 670 14.68 7.90 -13.46
N ILE A 671 15.43 7.30 -12.55
CA ILE A 671 16.52 6.39 -12.87
C ILE A 671 15.98 5.12 -13.52
N THR A 672 14.86 4.58 -13.01
CA THR A 672 14.25 3.37 -13.56
C THR A 672 13.64 3.62 -14.95
N SER A 673 13.10 4.82 -15.20
CA SER A 673 12.61 5.22 -16.53
C SER A 673 13.72 5.66 -17.50
N GLY A 674 14.95 5.86 -17.01
CA GLY A 674 16.06 6.36 -17.80
C GLY A 674 15.92 7.84 -18.18
N THR A 675 15.22 8.62 -17.35
CA THR A 675 15.02 10.06 -17.54
C THR A 675 16.06 10.87 -16.76
N PRO A 676 16.85 11.73 -17.41
CA PRO A 676 17.78 12.61 -16.73
C PRO A 676 17.05 13.69 -15.93
N THR A 677 17.73 14.23 -14.91
CA THR A 677 17.12 15.14 -13.94
C THR A 677 17.83 16.48 -13.84
N ILE A 678 17.09 17.50 -13.41
CA ILE A 678 17.65 18.72 -12.81
C ILE A 678 17.15 18.73 -11.39
N ALA A 679 18.07 18.66 -10.43
CA ALA A 679 17.71 18.47 -9.04
C ALA A 679 18.01 19.70 -8.19
N ILE A 680 17.00 20.11 -7.43
CA ILE A 680 17.00 21.28 -6.55
C ILE A 680 16.72 20.79 -5.12
N PRO A 681 17.74 20.34 -4.37
CA PRO A 681 17.54 19.83 -3.02
C PRO A 681 17.05 20.94 -2.09
N LEU A 682 16.12 20.56 -1.21
CA LEU A 682 15.46 21.46 -0.26
C LEU A 682 15.82 21.10 1.18
N PHE A 683 15.80 19.81 1.54
CA PHE A 683 16.07 19.33 2.91
C PHE A 683 16.25 17.81 2.97
N GLY A 684 16.62 17.31 4.16
CA GLY A 684 16.69 15.87 4.43
C GLY A 684 17.80 15.18 3.64
N ASP A 685 17.52 13.98 3.14
CA ASP A 685 18.45 13.16 2.35
C ASP A 685 18.69 13.68 0.92
N GLN A 686 17.95 14.70 0.50
CA GLN A 686 17.96 15.20 -0.88
C GLN A 686 19.36 15.67 -1.31
N ASP A 687 20.11 16.31 -0.43
CA ASP A 687 21.47 16.77 -0.73
C ASP A 687 22.42 15.62 -1.09
N HIS A 688 22.40 14.53 -0.31
CA HIS A 688 23.16 13.32 -0.60
C HIS A 688 22.70 12.70 -1.91
N ASN A 689 21.40 12.46 -2.06
CA ASN A 689 20.86 11.80 -3.25
C ASN A 689 21.20 12.56 -4.54
N VAL A 690 21.15 13.89 -4.50
CA VAL A 690 21.48 14.74 -5.65
C VAL A 690 22.98 14.72 -5.92
N ALA A 691 23.84 14.75 -4.90
CA ALA A 691 25.29 14.60 -5.08
C ALA A 691 25.64 13.27 -5.77
N VAL A 692 24.97 12.18 -5.37
CA VAL A 692 25.10 10.87 -6.03
C VAL A 692 24.61 10.94 -7.48
N ALA A 693 23.43 11.50 -7.74
CA ALA A 693 22.89 11.62 -9.11
C ALA A 693 23.79 12.46 -10.05
N VAL A 694 24.38 13.53 -9.54
CA VAL A 694 25.37 14.34 -10.27
C VAL A 694 26.63 13.52 -10.54
N LYS A 695 27.15 12.77 -9.55
CA LYS A 695 28.32 11.89 -9.73
C LYS A 695 28.06 10.81 -10.78
N ARG A 696 26.86 10.23 -10.80
CA ARG A 696 26.43 9.28 -11.85
C ARG A 696 26.25 9.93 -13.21
N GLY A 697 26.28 11.26 -13.28
CA GLY A 697 26.10 12.01 -14.52
C GLY A 697 24.70 11.86 -15.09
N VAL A 698 23.69 11.72 -14.22
CA VAL A 698 22.25 11.63 -14.58
C VAL A 698 21.45 12.84 -14.09
N SER A 699 22.10 13.76 -13.38
CA SER A 699 21.49 14.98 -12.85
C SER A 699 22.39 16.19 -13.00
N VAL A 700 21.80 17.37 -13.15
CA VAL A 700 22.44 18.67 -12.90
C VAL A 700 21.91 19.23 -11.58
N PHE A 701 22.81 19.68 -10.71
CA PHE A 701 22.45 20.32 -9.45
C PHE A 701 22.15 21.81 -9.65
N VAL A 702 21.07 22.28 -9.03
CA VAL A 702 20.74 23.71 -8.91
C VAL A 702 20.44 24.00 -7.45
N SER A 703 21.08 25.01 -6.88
CA SER A 703 20.85 25.38 -5.48
C SER A 703 19.47 26.01 -5.29
N ASN A 704 18.73 25.62 -4.25
CA ASN A 704 17.48 26.26 -3.85
C ASN A 704 17.64 27.78 -3.57
N ARG A 705 18.84 28.21 -3.16
CA ARG A 705 19.14 29.65 -2.95
C ARG A 705 19.21 30.43 -4.27
N ASN A 706 19.54 29.75 -5.37
CA ASN A 706 19.74 30.34 -6.69
C ASN A 706 18.72 29.76 -7.70
N ILE A 707 17.44 29.71 -7.35
CA ILE A 707 16.37 29.43 -8.33
C ILE A 707 16.08 30.74 -9.09
N ASP A 708 16.90 31.00 -10.11
CA ASP A 708 16.77 32.15 -11.00
C ASP A 708 16.72 31.74 -12.48
N SER A 709 16.48 32.70 -13.37
CA SER A 709 16.27 32.37 -14.78
C SER A 709 17.56 31.92 -15.48
N GLU A 710 18.71 32.44 -15.05
CA GLU A 710 20.01 32.14 -15.63
C GLU A 710 20.44 30.71 -15.28
N SER A 711 20.48 30.38 -13.98
CA SER A 711 20.82 29.05 -13.47
C SER A 711 19.96 27.95 -14.08
N LEU A 712 18.64 28.14 -14.14
CA LEU A 712 17.72 27.16 -14.74
C LEU A 712 17.91 27.05 -16.26
N THR A 713 18.20 28.16 -16.95
CA THR A 713 18.49 28.13 -18.40
C THR A 713 19.76 27.35 -18.68
N VAL A 714 20.83 27.60 -17.92
CA VAL A 714 22.11 26.88 -18.04
C VAL A 714 21.90 25.39 -17.76
N ALA A 715 21.19 25.04 -16.68
CA ALA A 715 20.91 23.65 -16.34
C ALA A 715 20.08 22.92 -17.42
N LEU A 716 19.04 23.57 -17.95
CA LEU A 716 18.23 23.01 -19.04
C LEU A 716 19.04 22.85 -20.34
N GLN A 717 19.86 23.84 -20.71
CA GLN A 717 20.73 23.73 -21.88
C GLN A 717 21.71 22.57 -21.71
N GLU A 718 22.34 22.46 -20.55
CA GLU A 718 23.29 21.38 -20.24
C GLU A 718 22.62 20.00 -20.38
N VAL A 719 21.49 19.76 -19.72
CA VAL A 719 20.82 18.45 -19.77
C VAL A 719 20.25 18.14 -21.16
N LEU A 720 19.70 19.13 -21.87
CA LEU A 720 19.05 18.91 -23.17
C LEU A 720 20.04 18.81 -24.34
N GLN A 721 21.23 19.39 -24.23
CA GLN A 721 22.22 19.42 -25.33
C GLN A 721 23.36 18.41 -25.12
N ASN A 722 23.63 18.01 -23.87
CA ASN A 722 24.67 17.04 -23.56
C ASN A 722 24.09 15.62 -23.45
N GLU A 723 24.28 14.81 -24.48
CA GLU A 723 23.77 13.43 -24.54
C GLU A 723 24.24 12.54 -23.38
N LYS A 724 25.33 12.92 -22.68
CA LYS A 724 25.85 12.20 -21.50
C LYS A 724 24.74 11.89 -20.48
N TYR A 725 23.85 12.83 -20.18
CA TYR A 725 22.83 12.63 -19.14
C TYR A 725 21.81 11.58 -19.56
N GLU A 726 21.30 11.66 -20.79
CA GLU A 726 20.36 10.68 -21.33
C GLU A 726 21.00 9.29 -21.47
N LEU A 727 22.23 9.22 -21.98
CA LEU A 727 22.97 7.96 -22.14
C LEU A 727 23.24 7.28 -20.78
N ASN A 728 23.68 8.04 -19.79
CA ASN A 728 23.93 7.51 -18.45
C ASN A 728 22.62 7.09 -17.75
N ALA A 729 21.55 7.88 -17.87
CA ALA A 729 20.27 7.55 -17.28
C ALA A 729 19.71 6.25 -17.88
N LYS A 730 19.71 6.12 -19.22
CA LYS A 730 19.30 4.89 -19.91
C LYS A 730 20.18 3.69 -19.55
N ARG A 731 21.50 3.89 -19.42
CA ARG A 731 22.42 2.82 -19.01
C ARG A 731 22.09 2.33 -17.60
N LEU A 732 21.85 3.25 -16.66
CA LEU A 732 21.52 2.89 -15.28
C LEU A 732 20.15 2.20 -15.20
N ALA A 733 19.14 2.69 -15.92
CA ALA A 733 17.85 2.04 -16.08
C ALA A 733 17.98 0.59 -16.56
N GLN A 734 18.83 0.36 -17.58
CA GLN A 734 19.09 -0.98 -18.11
C GLN A 734 19.79 -1.88 -17.11
N MET A 735 20.69 -1.35 -16.28
CA MET A 735 21.36 -2.12 -15.23
C MET A 735 20.35 -2.58 -14.18
N ILE A 736 19.49 -1.67 -13.71
CA ILE A 736 18.44 -1.97 -12.73
C ILE A 736 17.43 -2.97 -13.29
N ALA A 737 16.97 -2.77 -14.54
CA ALA A 737 16.01 -3.67 -15.18
C ALA A 737 16.56 -5.10 -15.39
N LYS A 738 17.88 -5.25 -15.53
CA LYS A 738 18.57 -6.54 -15.71
C LYS A 738 19.04 -7.19 -14.41
N LYS A 739 18.69 -6.62 -13.23
CA LYS A 739 19.02 -7.24 -11.95
C LYS A 739 18.47 -8.67 -11.88
N PRO A 740 19.26 -9.64 -11.40
CA PRO A 740 18.84 -11.03 -11.37
C PRO A 740 17.69 -11.29 -10.39
N ILE A 741 17.58 -10.48 -9.34
CA ILE A 741 16.55 -10.59 -8.31
C ILE A 741 15.90 -9.22 -8.12
N LYS A 742 14.57 -9.18 -8.09
CA LYS A 742 13.82 -7.94 -7.90
C LYS A 742 13.70 -7.61 -6.41
N PRO A 743 13.57 -6.32 -6.03
CA PRO A 743 13.40 -5.91 -4.64
C PRO A 743 12.26 -6.61 -3.89
N LYS A 744 11.11 -6.82 -4.57
CA LYS A 744 9.98 -7.55 -3.98
C LYS A 744 10.33 -8.99 -3.60
N ASP A 745 11.05 -9.70 -4.48
CA ASP A 745 11.46 -11.07 -4.23
C ASP A 745 12.52 -11.15 -3.12
N LEU A 746 13.41 -10.16 -3.02
CA LEU A 746 14.36 -10.05 -1.91
C LEU A 746 13.63 -9.90 -0.57
N ILE A 747 12.63 -9.03 -0.50
CA ILE A 747 11.86 -8.79 0.73
C ILE A 747 11.18 -10.06 1.20
N VAL A 748 10.44 -10.74 0.31
CA VAL A 748 9.72 -11.97 0.64
C VAL A 748 10.70 -13.03 1.15
N LYS A 749 11.71 -13.38 0.34
CA LYS A 749 12.63 -14.48 0.67
C LYS A 749 13.45 -14.24 1.93
N TRP A 750 13.92 -13.00 2.16
CA TRP A 750 14.67 -12.68 3.37
C TRP A 750 13.76 -12.61 4.60
N THR A 751 12.50 -12.21 4.44
CA THR A 751 11.53 -12.22 5.55
C THR A 751 11.19 -13.65 5.95
N GLU A 752 10.90 -14.53 4.99
CA GLU A 752 10.68 -15.97 5.22
C GLU A 752 11.89 -16.62 5.89
N PHE A 753 13.11 -16.35 5.36
CA PHE A 753 14.35 -16.88 5.94
C PHE A 753 14.56 -16.42 7.39
N VAL A 754 14.29 -15.15 7.69
CA VAL A 754 14.38 -14.65 9.07
C VAL A 754 13.32 -15.26 9.96
N ALA A 755 12.10 -15.45 9.48
CA ALA A 755 11.03 -16.07 10.25
C ALA A 755 11.35 -17.54 10.60
N GLU A 756 11.92 -18.29 9.65
CA GLU A 756 12.32 -19.70 9.83
C GLU A 756 13.47 -19.84 10.84
N PHE A 757 14.55 -19.05 10.70
CA PHE A 757 15.77 -19.24 11.49
C PHE A 757 15.86 -18.37 12.74
N GLN A 758 15.18 -17.21 12.74
CA GLN A 758 15.09 -16.21 13.82
C GLN A 758 16.41 -15.55 14.24
N ASP A 759 17.41 -16.36 14.60
CA ASP A 759 18.76 -15.95 14.98
C ASP A 759 19.72 -16.08 13.78
N LEU A 760 20.33 -14.95 13.39
CA LEU A 760 21.36 -14.87 12.37
C LEU A 760 22.73 -14.50 12.95
N SER A 761 23.00 -14.82 14.22
CA SER A 761 24.24 -14.49 14.94
C SER A 761 25.52 -14.94 14.22
N ASN A 762 25.46 -15.94 13.34
CA ASN A 762 26.54 -16.34 12.44
C ASN A 762 26.97 -15.25 11.43
N LEU A 763 26.16 -14.21 11.23
CA LEU A 763 26.48 -13.02 10.42
C LEU A 763 26.94 -11.81 11.26
N ASP A 764 27.04 -11.96 12.58
CA ASP A 764 27.55 -10.89 13.44
C ASP A 764 29.06 -10.70 13.25
N ILE A 765 29.48 -9.45 13.12
CA ILE A 765 30.88 -9.07 13.05
C ILE A 765 31.34 -8.55 14.41
N ALA A 766 32.56 -8.92 14.82
CA ALA A 766 33.09 -8.57 16.14
C ALA A 766 33.19 -7.05 16.37
N GLY A 767 33.33 -6.27 15.28
CA GLY A 767 33.38 -4.81 15.33
C GLY A 767 32.14 -4.16 15.92
N ARG A 768 31.00 -4.84 15.91
CA ARG A 768 29.73 -4.39 16.51
C ARG A 768 29.81 -4.17 18.02
N ASP A 769 30.60 -4.99 18.71
CA ASP A 769 30.74 -4.92 20.18
C ASP A 769 31.98 -4.12 20.61
N PHE A 770 32.72 -3.53 19.66
CA PHE A 770 33.92 -2.77 19.97
C PHE A 770 33.55 -1.34 20.38
N SER A 771 34.25 -0.83 21.40
CA SER A 771 34.23 0.60 21.68
C SER A 771 34.93 1.37 20.56
N PHE A 772 34.63 2.66 20.44
CA PHE A 772 35.31 3.55 19.49
C PHE A 772 36.84 3.45 19.57
N VAL A 773 37.39 3.34 20.79
CA VAL A 773 38.83 3.20 21.04
C VAL A 773 39.38 1.93 20.40
N LYS A 774 38.72 0.79 20.63
CA LYS A 774 39.16 -0.52 20.14
C LYS A 774 38.95 -0.65 18.62
N TYR A 775 37.85 -0.12 18.10
CA TYR A 775 37.53 -0.17 16.67
C TYR A 775 38.59 0.56 15.83
N PHE A 776 39.03 1.74 16.27
CA PHE A 776 40.06 2.54 15.57
C PHE A 776 41.49 2.26 16.04
N LEU A 777 41.72 1.21 16.84
CA LEU A 777 43.03 0.80 17.36
C LEU A 777 43.75 1.92 18.13
N ILE A 778 43.00 2.83 18.76
CA ILE A 778 43.56 3.95 19.52
C ILE A 778 44.30 3.42 20.77
N ASP A 779 43.80 2.34 21.36
CA ASP A 779 44.45 1.58 22.43
C ASP A 779 45.82 0.99 22.03
N ILE A 780 46.08 0.82 20.73
CA ILE A 780 47.37 0.38 20.20
C ILE A 780 48.25 1.57 19.79
N PHE A 781 47.71 2.51 19.01
CA PHE A 781 48.49 3.61 18.46
C PHE A 781 48.87 4.67 19.50
N ALA A 782 48.02 4.96 20.49
CA ALA A 782 48.31 5.98 21.50
C ALA A 782 49.51 5.58 22.39
N PRO A 783 49.60 4.36 22.94
CA PRO A 783 50.80 3.93 23.68
C PRO A 783 52.07 3.91 22.81
N LEU A 784 51.98 3.47 21.55
CA LEU A 784 53.12 3.48 20.60
C LEU A 784 53.65 4.88 20.32
N LEU A 785 52.74 5.86 20.18
CA LEU A 785 53.11 7.27 20.00
C LEU A 785 53.82 7.81 21.25
N VAL A 786 53.31 7.50 22.44
CA VAL A 786 53.95 7.89 23.71
C VAL A 786 55.36 7.30 23.82
N ILE A 787 55.55 6.02 23.51
CA ILE A 787 56.86 5.36 23.52
C ILE A 787 57.81 6.04 22.53
N THR A 788 57.33 6.38 21.34
CA THR A 788 58.13 7.03 20.29
C THR A 788 58.54 8.45 20.68
N ILE A 789 57.64 9.22 21.29
CA ILE A 789 57.94 10.55 21.84
C ILE A 789 58.97 10.45 22.96
N LEU A 790 58.83 9.49 23.88
CA LEU A 790 59.80 9.25 24.95
C LEU A 790 61.18 8.88 24.40
N PHE A 791 61.24 8.00 23.41
CA PHE A 791 62.50 7.63 22.76
C PHE A 791 63.16 8.81 22.05
N ALA A 792 62.38 9.61 21.28
CA ALA A 792 62.88 10.81 20.62
C ALA A 792 63.39 11.86 21.64
N PHE A 793 62.68 12.03 22.76
CA PHE A 793 63.10 12.91 23.85
C PHE A 793 64.41 12.44 24.51
N LEU A 794 64.54 11.14 24.79
CA LEU A 794 65.77 10.55 25.35
C LEU A 794 66.94 10.68 24.37
N ALA A 795 66.73 10.40 23.09
CA ALA A 795 67.74 10.58 22.05
C ALA A 795 68.19 12.04 21.91
N PHE A 796 67.25 12.99 21.96
CA PHE A 796 67.55 14.42 21.97
C PHE A 796 68.36 14.83 23.20
N LYS A 797 67.99 14.37 24.40
CA LYS A 797 68.76 14.62 25.63
C LYS A 797 70.17 14.02 25.57
N LEU A 798 70.30 12.81 25.04
CA LEU A 798 71.59 12.15 24.85
C LEU A 798 72.45 12.91 23.83
N GLY A 799 71.88 13.35 22.70
CA GLY A 799 72.55 14.18 21.71
C GLY A 799 73.06 15.50 22.30
N LEU A 800 72.23 16.20 23.10
CA LEU A 800 72.66 17.39 23.83
C LEU A 800 73.76 17.09 24.84
N ALA A 801 73.70 15.95 25.54
CA ALA A 801 74.74 15.54 26.48
C ALA A 801 76.07 15.27 25.76
N ILE A 802 76.04 14.60 24.61
CA ILE A 802 77.21 14.35 23.75
C ILE A 802 77.77 15.67 23.23
N LEU A 803 76.93 16.56 22.69
CA LEU A 803 77.36 17.88 22.20
C LEU A 803 78.00 18.73 23.30
N ARG A 804 77.41 18.75 24.51
CA ARG A 804 78.00 19.42 25.69
C ARG A 804 79.34 18.80 26.09
N ARG A 805 79.53 17.50 25.89
CA ARG A 805 80.78 16.81 26.20
C ARG A 805 81.85 17.11 25.15
N VAL A 806 81.48 17.09 23.86
CA VAL A 806 82.36 17.45 22.74
C VAL A 806 82.76 18.93 22.83
N SER A 807 81.84 19.84 23.10
CA SER A 807 82.17 21.27 23.26
C SER A 807 83.11 21.53 24.43
N ARG A 808 82.92 20.85 25.56
CA ARG A 808 83.88 20.90 26.69
C ARG A 808 85.27 20.39 26.27
N VAL A 809 85.35 19.27 25.56
CA VAL A 809 86.63 18.71 25.08
C VAL A 809 87.32 19.65 24.10
N ILE A 810 86.60 20.25 23.16
CA ILE A 810 87.14 21.25 22.22
C ILE A 810 87.64 22.49 22.98
N SER A 811 86.83 23.03 23.89
CA SER A 811 87.24 24.18 24.73
C SER A 811 88.44 23.89 25.63
N SER A 812 88.63 22.63 26.04
CA SER A 812 89.79 22.23 26.83
C SER A 812 91.05 22.10 25.98
N LYS A 813 90.92 21.71 24.70
CA LYS A 813 92.03 21.67 23.74
C LYS A 813 92.49 23.07 23.33
N GLU A 814 91.56 23.99 23.09
CA GLU A 814 91.87 25.42 22.80
C GLU A 814 92.58 26.13 23.96
N LYS A 815 92.40 25.68 25.21
CA LYS A 815 93.14 26.21 26.38
C LYS A 815 94.52 25.59 26.60
N SER A 816 94.87 24.53 25.85
CA SER A 816 96.14 23.80 25.98
C SER A 816 97.12 24.05 24.83
N LEU A 817 96.69 24.81 23.83
CA LEU A 817 97.50 25.46 22.79
C LEU A 817 97.74 26.91 23.21
#